data_AF-A0A4D7JPH8-F1
#
_entry.id   AF-A0A4D7JPH8-F1
#
_cell.length_a   1.000
_cell.length_b   1.000
_cell.length_c   1.000
_cell.angle_alpha   90.00
_cell.angle_beta   90.00
_cell.angle_gamma   90.00
#
_symmetry.space_group_name_H-M   'P 1'
#
loop_
_entity.id
_entity.type
_entity.pdbx_description
1 polymer ?
#
loop_
_entity_poly.entity_id
_entity_poly.type
_entity_poly.pdbx_seq_one_letter_code
_entity_poly.pdbx_strand_id
1 'polypeptide(L)'
;MKNNLFFVIFIFCLVSNTSVAQIDYFITVSADGTGDYLSLQSAIDHTKAFPDDRITIFLKKGVYHEKIKVYSWNTHLTIKGEDKENTIIIFEDHFDKIDKGRNSTFHTPTLSVEANDCRLENLTIINEAGLVGQAIALAVTADRVVIKNCVIKGHQDTLYCAGEGFRQYFYNCTIEGTTDFIFGEATAVFERSTIRCLANSYITAASTPEDQKFGFVFLNCDITAIEEVSNVFLGRPWRPYAKTVFINCDLGSFINPKGWHDWSKSKARQTTFYAEHGNTGPGSNMEKRVGWVYKLTKKKLKNILSKTFFLKKDRVPNGMERIIKLFVFQILLYLSCFSIHSQQYNFQRDTSYTINSAFKKIKKDYPEVTKVTASNPKTIIVKKDLIYTSDPRPISLDLYSPIDLNDNYAPAILMIFGGGWKSGQKENLEPMAQKLAEAGFVSIVADYRLSPEAKFPAAVYDLKNAIRWIKKEAEYLKIDTNKIAVLGCSAGAQLATLLGVIADNSELDENLTAGDPSTKVNAIINIDGIVAFIHPESKEGKVAAEWLGGDQSNAIDNWELASPLTHVDRNSPPILFINSSRPRFHAGRDDMIKILNQSGIYYKVHTFKNSPHSFWHVNPWFTPTVELVINFLREIF
;
A
#
# COMPACT_ATOMS: atom_id res chain seq x y z
N MET A 1 46.58 -0.93 -49.60
CA MET A 1 45.52 0.02 -50.04
C MET A 1 44.44 -0.74 -50.80
N LYS A 2 43.18 -0.57 -50.38
CA LYS A 2 41.90 -0.76 -51.10
C LYS A 2 41.39 -2.18 -51.41
N ASN A 3 40.36 -2.54 -50.62
CA ASN A 3 38.96 -2.88 -50.96
C ASN A 3 38.55 -4.17 -51.70
N ASN A 4 37.51 -4.78 -51.07
CA ASN A 4 36.39 -5.58 -51.58
C ASN A 4 36.72 -7.06 -51.91
N LEU A 5 36.01 -8.07 -51.39
CA LEU A 5 34.60 -8.36 -51.65
C LEU A 5 34.13 -9.56 -50.79
N PHE A 6 32.83 -9.55 -50.49
CA PHE A 6 31.98 -10.54 -49.82
C PHE A 6 32.17 -12.02 -50.22
N PHE A 7 32.00 -12.95 -49.26
CA PHE A 7 31.10 -14.12 -49.41
C PHE A 7 30.80 -14.81 -48.05
N VAL A 8 29.64 -14.45 -47.49
CA VAL A 8 28.57 -15.30 -46.92
C VAL A 8 28.95 -16.72 -46.48
N ILE A 9 28.91 -16.98 -45.16
CA ILE A 9 28.51 -18.29 -44.61
C ILE A 9 27.32 -18.05 -43.69
N PHE A 10 26.16 -18.51 -44.17
CA PHE A 10 24.90 -18.61 -43.46
C PHE A 10 25.02 -19.77 -42.45
N ILE A 11 25.14 -19.47 -41.16
CA ILE A 11 24.86 -20.45 -40.09
C ILE A 11 23.53 -20.04 -39.47
N PHE A 12 22.52 -20.86 -39.77
CA PHE A 12 21.25 -20.93 -39.06
C PHE A 12 21.53 -21.29 -37.59
N CYS A 13 21.70 -20.30 -36.73
CA CYS A 13 21.43 -20.49 -35.31
C CYS A 13 19.93 -20.30 -35.12
N LEU A 14 19.21 -21.42 -35.04
CA LEU A 14 17.92 -21.51 -34.38
C LEU A 14 18.04 -20.91 -32.98
N VAL A 15 17.75 -19.62 -32.85
CA VAL A 15 17.44 -19.03 -31.55
C VAL A 15 16.01 -19.46 -31.29
N SER A 16 15.85 -20.56 -30.57
CA SER A 16 14.61 -20.87 -29.89
C SER A 16 14.23 -19.65 -29.06
N ASN A 17 13.18 -18.94 -29.49
CA ASN A 17 12.50 -17.94 -28.66
C ASN A 17 11.91 -18.68 -27.45
N THR A 18 12.73 -18.86 -26.41
CA THR A 18 12.20 -19.09 -25.07
C THR A 18 11.70 -17.73 -24.60
N SER A 19 10.41 -17.48 -24.82
CA SER A 19 9.69 -16.42 -24.12
C SER A 19 9.99 -16.58 -22.63
N VAL A 20 10.79 -15.67 -22.06
CA VAL A 20 10.94 -15.61 -20.60
C VAL A 20 9.56 -15.18 -20.11
N ALA A 21 8.84 -16.09 -19.47
CA ALA A 21 7.52 -15.79 -18.94
C ALA A 21 7.63 -14.58 -18.00
N GLN A 22 6.96 -13.48 -18.34
CA GLN A 22 6.84 -12.32 -17.48
C GLN A 22 6.14 -12.77 -16.19
N ILE A 23 6.79 -12.60 -15.05
CA ILE A 23 6.26 -13.03 -13.75
C ILE A 23 5.33 -11.93 -13.23
N ASP A 24 4.05 -12.24 -13.08
CA ASP A 24 3.07 -11.32 -12.50
C ASP A 24 3.16 -11.30 -10.97
N TYR A 25 3.55 -10.15 -10.42
CA TYR A 25 3.62 -9.92 -8.97
C TYR A 25 2.30 -9.39 -8.38
N PHE A 26 1.30 -9.13 -9.22
CA PHE A 26 -0.06 -8.79 -8.79
C PHE A 26 -1.07 -9.52 -9.67
N ILE A 27 -1.91 -10.35 -9.05
CA ILE A 27 -2.89 -11.21 -9.72
C ILE A 27 -4.26 -10.90 -9.15
N THR A 28 -5.26 -10.69 -10.00
CA THR A 28 -6.65 -10.51 -9.58
C THR A 28 -7.43 -11.80 -9.78
N VAL A 29 -8.13 -12.25 -8.73
CA VAL A 29 -9.04 -13.39 -8.79
C VAL A 29 -10.46 -12.88 -8.59
N SER A 30 -11.40 -13.36 -9.42
CA SER A 30 -12.81 -12.98 -9.32
C SER A 30 -13.73 -14.12 -9.74
N ALA A 31 -14.69 -14.47 -8.91
CA ALA A 31 -15.69 -15.50 -9.23
C ALA A 31 -16.56 -15.16 -10.46
N ASP A 32 -16.70 -13.87 -10.82
CA ASP A 32 -17.51 -13.39 -11.94
C ASP A 32 -16.76 -13.29 -13.29
N GLY A 33 -15.47 -13.67 -13.32
CA GLY A 33 -14.64 -13.64 -14.53
C GLY A 33 -14.11 -12.26 -14.93
N THR A 34 -14.22 -11.25 -14.06
CA THR A 34 -13.67 -9.91 -14.29
C THR A 34 -12.20 -9.73 -13.84
N GLY A 35 -11.51 -10.82 -13.54
CA GLY A 35 -10.14 -10.89 -13.05
C GLY A 35 -9.33 -11.90 -13.87
N ASP A 36 -8.04 -12.00 -13.57
CA ASP A 36 -7.08 -12.83 -14.30
C ASP A 36 -7.37 -14.33 -14.14
N TYR A 37 -7.92 -14.72 -12.97
CA TYR A 37 -8.35 -16.08 -12.69
C TYR A 37 -9.75 -16.11 -12.09
N LEU A 38 -10.49 -17.19 -12.40
CA LEU A 38 -11.77 -17.52 -11.76
C LEU A 38 -11.61 -18.18 -10.38
N SER A 39 -10.49 -18.86 -10.18
CA SER A 39 -10.21 -19.71 -9.01
C SER A 39 -8.96 -19.21 -8.29
N LEU A 40 -9.01 -19.20 -6.96
CA LEU A 40 -7.86 -18.83 -6.14
C LEU A 40 -6.76 -19.89 -6.23
N GLN A 41 -7.12 -21.19 -6.22
CA GLN A 41 -6.11 -22.24 -6.34
C GLN A 41 -5.37 -22.15 -7.67
N SER A 42 -6.10 -21.94 -8.77
CA SER A 42 -5.49 -21.77 -10.09
C SER A 42 -4.51 -20.60 -10.10
N ALA A 43 -4.87 -19.46 -9.50
CA ALA A 43 -3.94 -18.33 -9.38
C ALA A 43 -2.66 -18.70 -8.60
N ILE A 44 -2.78 -19.41 -7.48
CA ILE A 44 -1.64 -19.86 -6.68
C ILE A 44 -0.73 -20.80 -7.49
N ASP A 45 -1.30 -21.76 -8.22
CA ASP A 45 -0.57 -22.74 -9.03
C ASP A 45 0.28 -22.09 -10.12
N HIS A 46 -0.14 -20.92 -10.61
CA HIS A 46 0.56 -20.16 -11.65
C HIS A 46 1.55 -19.13 -11.11
N THR A 47 1.59 -18.89 -9.78
CA THR A 47 2.60 -18.00 -9.21
C THR A 47 4.00 -18.59 -9.33
N LYS A 48 5.00 -17.72 -9.49
CA LYS A 48 6.41 -18.12 -9.48
C LYS A 48 6.76 -18.82 -8.16
N ALA A 49 7.37 -19.99 -8.26
CA ALA A 49 8.01 -20.66 -7.13
C ALA A 49 9.28 -19.90 -6.70
N PHE A 50 9.47 -19.74 -5.38
CA PHE A 50 10.56 -19.03 -4.74
C PHE A 50 10.74 -17.61 -5.31
N PRO A 51 9.71 -16.75 -5.25
CA PRO A 51 9.80 -15.44 -5.85
C PRO A 51 10.76 -14.54 -5.07
N ASP A 52 11.50 -13.73 -5.82
CA ASP A 52 12.46 -12.76 -5.28
C ASP A 52 11.75 -11.63 -4.53
N ASP A 53 10.53 -11.28 -4.98
CA ASP A 53 9.65 -10.27 -4.39
C ASP A 53 8.28 -10.84 -4.03
N ARG A 54 7.54 -10.10 -3.20
CA ARG A 54 6.19 -10.47 -2.74
C ARG A 54 5.19 -10.47 -3.89
N ILE A 55 4.56 -11.61 -4.14
CA ILE A 55 3.42 -11.73 -5.07
C ILE A 55 2.13 -11.45 -4.31
N THR A 56 1.24 -10.62 -4.86
CA THR A 56 -0.07 -10.33 -4.27
C THR A 56 -1.18 -10.88 -5.14
N ILE A 57 -2.00 -11.78 -4.59
CA ILE A 57 -3.28 -12.19 -5.14
C ILE A 57 -4.39 -11.35 -4.50
N PHE A 58 -5.02 -10.48 -5.28
CA PHE A 58 -6.19 -9.72 -4.88
C PHE A 58 -7.47 -10.49 -5.21
N LEU A 59 -8.20 -10.88 -4.18
CA LEU A 59 -9.42 -11.69 -4.29
C LEU A 59 -10.65 -10.78 -4.20
N LYS A 60 -11.36 -10.59 -5.32
CA LYS A 60 -12.59 -9.79 -5.34
C LYS A 60 -13.69 -10.43 -4.50
N LYS A 61 -14.69 -9.63 -4.12
CA LYS A 61 -15.90 -10.12 -3.44
C LYS A 61 -16.51 -11.33 -4.18
N GLY A 62 -16.94 -12.32 -3.42
CA GLY A 62 -17.45 -13.57 -3.92
C GLY A 62 -17.32 -14.69 -2.89
N VAL A 63 -18.04 -15.77 -3.13
CA VAL A 63 -17.92 -17.02 -2.38
C VAL A 63 -17.15 -18.01 -3.25
N TYR A 64 -15.95 -18.37 -2.79
CA TYR A 64 -15.03 -19.29 -3.45
C TYR A 64 -15.13 -20.64 -2.75
N HIS A 65 -15.94 -21.53 -3.31
CA HIS A 65 -16.11 -22.89 -2.80
C HIS A 65 -14.95 -23.78 -3.27
N GLU A 66 -13.78 -23.58 -2.66
CA GLU A 66 -12.51 -24.15 -3.08
C GLU A 66 -11.70 -24.60 -1.89
N LYS A 67 -10.96 -25.69 -2.08
CA LYS A 67 -9.92 -26.11 -1.15
C LYS A 67 -8.59 -25.53 -1.60
N ILE A 68 -7.97 -24.75 -0.73
CA ILE A 68 -6.81 -23.94 -1.05
C ILE A 68 -5.56 -24.48 -0.36
N LYS A 69 -4.46 -24.57 -1.11
CA LYS A 69 -3.13 -24.87 -0.62
C LYS A 69 -2.11 -23.90 -1.19
N VAL A 70 -1.52 -23.09 -0.31
CA VAL A 70 -0.33 -22.29 -0.61
C VAL A 70 0.89 -23.18 -0.34
N TYR A 71 1.52 -23.67 -1.40
CA TYR A 71 2.63 -24.63 -1.29
C TYR A 71 3.87 -23.98 -0.70
N SER A 72 4.76 -24.79 -0.12
CA SER A 72 5.98 -24.32 0.55
C SER A 72 6.94 -23.53 -0.36
N TRP A 73 6.84 -23.70 -1.68
CA TRP A 73 7.60 -22.94 -2.65
C TRP A 73 6.97 -21.59 -3.04
N ASN A 74 5.71 -21.30 -2.67
CA ASN A 74 5.09 -20.00 -2.94
C ASN A 74 5.38 -19.00 -1.79
N THR A 75 6.66 -18.83 -1.42
CA THR A 75 7.08 -17.90 -0.35
C THR A 75 6.73 -16.46 -0.68
N HIS A 76 6.59 -15.59 0.33
CA HIS A 76 6.26 -14.19 0.14
C HIS A 76 4.92 -13.94 -0.59
N LEU A 77 3.97 -14.88 -0.55
CA LEU A 77 2.65 -14.67 -1.15
C LEU A 77 1.75 -13.82 -0.23
N THR A 78 0.95 -12.93 -0.80
CA THR A 78 -0.11 -12.21 -0.09
C THR A 78 -1.44 -12.48 -0.76
N ILE A 79 -2.39 -13.09 -0.03
CA ILE A 79 -3.78 -13.22 -0.47
C ILE A 79 -4.58 -12.14 0.25
N LYS A 80 -5.08 -11.17 -0.50
CA LYS A 80 -5.79 -10.00 0.02
C LYS A 80 -7.20 -9.94 -0.53
N GLY A 81 -8.19 -10.11 0.32
CA GLY A 81 -9.59 -9.92 -0.04
C GLY A 81 -9.94 -8.44 -0.24
N GLU A 82 -10.87 -8.19 -1.15
CA GLU A 82 -11.47 -6.87 -1.36
C GLU A 82 -12.24 -6.40 -0.12
N ASP A 83 -12.93 -7.31 0.54
CA ASP A 83 -13.77 -7.04 1.69
C ASP A 83 -13.94 -8.29 2.56
N LYS A 84 -13.64 -8.19 3.86
CA LYS A 84 -13.66 -9.36 4.75
C LYS A 84 -15.05 -10.00 4.87
N GLU A 85 -16.12 -9.21 4.80
CA GLU A 85 -17.48 -9.72 4.98
C GLU A 85 -18.00 -10.47 3.74
N ASN A 86 -17.56 -10.05 2.54
CA ASN A 86 -18.07 -10.57 1.27
C ASN A 86 -17.03 -11.31 0.42
N THR A 87 -15.78 -11.45 0.88
CA THR A 87 -14.74 -12.26 0.22
C THR A 87 -14.51 -13.52 1.04
N ILE A 88 -15.15 -14.61 0.65
CA ILE A 88 -15.30 -15.82 1.47
C ILE A 88 -14.68 -17.01 0.75
N ILE A 89 -13.75 -17.69 1.40
CA ILE A 89 -13.23 -19.00 0.98
C ILE A 89 -13.89 -20.05 1.86
N ILE A 90 -14.55 -21.03 1.25
CA ILE A 90 -15.39 -22.00 1.95
C ILE A 90 -15.20 -23.43 1.41
N PHE A 91 -15.21 -24.39 2.33
CA PHE A 91 -15.20 -25.82 2.03
C PHE A 91 -15.70 -26.60 3.26
N GLU A 92 -15.96 -27.90 3.12
CA GLU A 92 -16.71 -28.70 4.10
C GLU A 92 -16.09 -30.07 4.39
N ASP A 93 -14.77 -30.21 4.23
CA ASP A 93 -14.06 -31.43 4.62
C ASP A 93 -13.96 -31.59 6.13
N HIS A 94 -14.08 -32.84 6.59
CA HIS A 94 -14.00 -33.22 7.99
C HIS A 94 -13.41 -34.63 8.13
N PHE A 95 -13.03 -34.99 9.36
CA PHE A 95 -12.29 -36.22 9.68
C PHE A 95 -12.89 -37.48 9.05
N ASP A 96 -14.20 -37.73 9.26
CA ASP A 96 -14.88 -38.93 8.78
C ASP A 96 -15.04 -38.95 7.25
N LYS A 97 -15.24 -37.80 6.60
CA LYS A 97 -15.27 -37.70 5.12
C LYS A 97 -13.92 -38.00 4.49
N ILE A 98 -12.81 -37.63 5.15
CA ILE A 98 -11.47 -37.91 4.64
C ILE A 98 -11.12 -39.41 4.74
N ASP A 99 -11.46 -40.05 5.86
CA ASP A 99 -11.26 -41.49 6.12
C ASP A 99 -9.87 -42.06 5.73
N LYS A 100 -8.79 -41.36 6.09
CA LYS A 100 -7.38 -41.80 5.92
C LYS A 100 -6.76 -42.30 7.23
N GLY A 101 -7.60 -42.72 8.18
CA GLY A 101 -7.19 -43.15 9.51
C GLY A 101 -6.82 -41.99 10.44
N ARG A 102 -5.90 -42.21 11.38
CA ARG A 102 -5.62 -41.28 12.50
C ARG A 102 -5.18 -39.87 12.08
N ASN A 103 -4.75 -39.69 10.83
CA ASN A 103 -4.27 -38.42 10.31
C ASN A 103 -5.31 -37.67 9.46
N SER A 104 -6.56 -38.15 9.39
CA SER A 104 -7.61 -37.53 8.57
C SER A 104 -7.77 -36.04 8.82
N THR A 105 -7.70 -35.58 10.08
CA THR A 105 -7.79 -34.16 10.47
C THR A 105 -6.89 -33.27 9.60
N PHE A 106 -5.66 -33.68 9.33
CA PHE A 106 -4.66 -32.85 8.64
C PHE A 106 -4.91 -32.73 7.13
N HIS A 107 -5.89 -33.46 6.60
CA HIS A 107 -6.37 -33.30 5.23
C HIS A 107 -7.68 -32.52 5.16
N THR A 108 -8.26 -32.07 6.28
CA THR A 108 -9.51 -31.29 6.30
C THR A 108 -9.42 -29.77 6.03
N PRO A 109 -8.25 -29.09 6.03
CA PRO A 109 -8.22 -27.63 5.88
C PRO A 109 -8.96 -27.11 4.65
N THR A 110 -9.84 -26.11 4.83
CA THR A 110 -10.34 -25.26 3.73
C THR A 110 -9.17 -24.50 3.09
N LEU A 111 -8.29 -23.91 3.90
CA LEU A 111 -7.07 -23.24 3.43
C LEU A 111 -5.85 -23.75 4.22
N SER A 112 -4.81 -24.19 3.50
CA SER A 112 -3.50 -24.56 4.07
C SER A 112 -2.40 -23.59 3.60
N VAL A 113 -1.63 -23.04 4.55
CA VAL A 113 -0.44 -22.20 4.27
C VAL A 113 0.82 -22.93 4.70
N GLU A 114 1.58 -23.43 3.74
CA GLU A 114 2.86 -24.13 3.94
C GLU A 114 4.08 -23.28 3.55
N ALA A 115 3.86 -22.10 2.92
CA ALA A 115 4.93 -21.17 2.55
C ALA A 115 5.22 -20.11 3.61
N ASN A 116 6.52 -19.88 3.83
CA ASN A 116 7.02 -18.84 4.71
C ASN A 116 6.75 -17.43 4.17
N ASP A 117 6.72 -16.45 5.08
CA ASP A 117 6.59 -15.02 4.76
C ASP A 117 5.26 -14.64 4.07
N CYS A 118 4.27 -15.53 4.17
CA CYS A 118 2.94 -15.35 3.60
C CYS A 118 2.07 -14.40 4.42
N ARG A 119 1.10 -13.78 3.72
CA ARG A 119 0.08 -12.93 4.36
C ARG A 119 -1.32 -13.27 3.88
N LEU A 120 -2.27 -13.29 4.81
CA LEU A 120 -3.70 -13.34 4.53
C LEU A 120 -4.34 -12.06 5.07
N GLU A 121 -5.02 -11.30 4.23
CA GLU A 121 -5.58 -10.01 4.61
C GLU A 121 -7.03 -9.83 4.16
N ASN A 122 -7.88 -9.27 5.03
CA ASN A 122 -9.20 -8.73 4.66
C ASN A 122 -10.16 -9.73 3.94
N LEU A 123 -10.23 -10.96 4.44
CA LEU A 123 -11.07 -12.05 3.89
C LEU A 123 -11.61 -12.97 4.99
N THR A 124 -12.60 -13.79 4.64
CA THR A 124 -13.19 -14.81 5.52
C THR A 124 -12.84 -16.22 5.04
N ILE A 125 -12.50 -17.12 5.98
CA ILE A 125 -12.19 -18.54 5.72
C ILE A 125 -13.14 -19.37 6.57
N ILE A 126 -13.87 -20.29 5.95
CA ILE A 126 -14.91 -21.09 6.60
C ILE A 126 -14.67 -22.57 6.33
N ASN A 127 -14.68 -23.39 7.39
CA ASN A 127 -15.05 -24.79 7.25
C ASN A 127 -16.50 -24.97 7.67
N GLU A 128 -17.37 -25.31 6.73
CA GLU A 128 -18.81 -25.39 6.94
C GLU A 128 -19.33 -26.80 7.25
N ALA A 129 -18.45 -27.75 7.54
CA ALA A 129 -18.82 -29.14 7.81
C ALA A 129 -19.76 -29.33 9.02
N GLY A 130 -19.83 -28.35 9.93
CA GLY A 130 -20.72 -28.37 11.09
C GLY A 130 -20.19 -29.18 12.27
N LEU A 131 -21.09 -29.75 13.07
CA LEU A 131 -20.78 -30.52 14.29
C LEU A 131 -20.45 -31.99 13.98
N VAL A 132 -19.45 -32.21 13.11
CA VAL A 132 -19.08 -33.53 12.57
C VAL A 132 -17.70 -34.02 13.04
N GLY A 133 -17.21 -33.50 14.16
CA GLY A 133 -15.84 -33.74 14.63
C GLY A 133 -14.83 -32.77 14.02
N GLN A 134 -13.58 -33.20 13.84
CA GLN A 134 -12.48 -32.32 13.44
C GLN A 134 -12.63 -31.82 12.00
N ALA A 135 -12.62 -30.51 11.82
CA ALA A 135 -12.76 -29.86 10.52
C ALA A 135 -12.04 -28.50 10.52
N ILE A 136 -10.86 -28.45 9.89
CA ILE A 136 -10.00 -27.27 9.91
C ILE A 136 -10.48 -26.24 8.87
N ALA A 137 -10.62 -24.98 9.29
CA ALA A 137 -10.83 -23.86 8.37
C ALA A 137 -9.49 -23.34 7.84
N LEU A 138 -8.54 -23.05 8.74
CA LEU A 138 -7.21 -22.57 8.38
C LEU A 138 -6.13 -23.42 9.04
N ALA A 139 -5.23 -23.98 8.23
CA ALA A 139 -3.98 -24.56 8.69
C ALA A 139 -2.80 -23.66 8.32
N VAL A 140 -1.97 -23.32 9.30
CA VAL A 140 -0.73 -22.57 9.09
C VAL A 140 0.43 -23.42 9.60
N THR A 141 1.23 -23.89 8.66
CA THR A 141 2.40 -24.77 8.88
C THR A 141 3.66 -24.12 8.33
N ALA A 142 3.78 -22.80 8.50
CA ALA A 142 4.87 -21.98 7.98
C ALA A 142 5.32 -20.90 8.98
N ASP A 143 6.55 -20.41 8.78
CA ASP A 143 7.18 -19.37 9.60
C ASP A 143 6.97 -17.97 9.01
N ARG A 144 6.86 -16.98 9.90
CA ARG A 144 6.66 -15.55 9.58
C ARG A 144 5.38 -15.29 8.79
N VAL A 145 4.30 -16.00 9.13
CA VAL A 145 2.99 -15.79 8.52
C VAL A 145 2.21 -14.72 9.27
N VAL A 146 1.59 -13.80 8.53
CA VAL A 146 0.73 -12.74 9.08
C VAL A 146 -0.71 -12.91 8.58
N ILE A 147 -1.66 -12.90 9.50
CA ILE A 147 -3.09 -12.95 9.22
C ILE A 147 -3.70 -11.67 9.81
N LYS A 148 -4.31 -10.85 8.96
CA LYS A 148 -4.73 -9.48 9.35
C LYS A 148 -6.14 -9.18 8.90
N ASN A 149 -6.98 -8.73 9.83
CA ASN A 149 -8.36 -8.34 9.53
C ASN A 149 -9.16 -9.46 8.84
N CYS A 150 -8.93 -10.71 9.25
CA CYS A 150 -9.61 -11.89 8.71
C CYS A 150 -10.62 -12.48 9.69
N VAL A 151 -11.60 -13.20 9.16
CA VAL A 151 -12.55 -13.99 9.94
C VAL A 151 -12.34 -15.47 9.65
N ILE A 152 -12.16 -16.29 10.69
CA ILE A 152 -11.87 -17.73 10.57
C ILE A 152 -12.95 -18.49 11.34
N LYS A 153 -13.80 -19.23 10.63
CA LYS A 153 -14.99 -19.88 11.16
C LYS A 153 -14.94 -21.39 10.99
N GLY A 154 -15.29 -22.11 12.04
CA GLY A 154 -15.42 -23.55 12.07
C GLY A 154 -16.10 -24.01 13.35
N HIS A 155 -16.00 -25.30 13.65
CA HIS A 155 -16.49 -25.88 14.90
C HIS A 155 -15.33 -26.47 15.70
N GLN A 156 -15.11 -27.78 15.64
CA GLN A 156 -13.98 -28.42 16.27
C GLN A 156 -12.75 -28.31 15.37
N ASP A 157 -11.60 -27.96 15.97
CA ASP A 157 -10.30 -27.83 15.28
C ASP A 157 -10.28 -26.71 14.20
N THR A 158 -10.99 -25.58 14.39
CA THR A 158 -11.09 -24.49 13.40
C THR A 158 -9.74 -23.98 12.87
N LEU A 159 -8.76 -23.73 13.74
CA LEU A 159 -7.47 -23.10 13.40
C LEU A 159 -6.30 -23.97 13.89
N TYR A 160 -5.53 -24.48 12.93
CA TYR A 160 -4.32 -25.28 13.19
C TYR A 160 -3.05 -24.43 13.04
N CYS A 161 -2.38 -24.14 14.15
CA CYS A 161 -1.14 -23.35 14.20
C CYS A 161 0.06 -24.26 14.48
N ALA A 162 0.82 -24.62 13.45
CA ALA A 162 1.82 -25.67 13.50
C ALA A 162 3.20 -25.29 12.94
N GLY A 163 4.19 -26.10 13.28
CA GLY A 163 5.61 -25.91 12.98
C GLY A 163 6.45 -25.58 14.21
N GLU A 164 7.40 -26.46 14.52
CA GLU A 164 8.35 -26.25 15.61
C GLU A 164 9.25 -25.04 15.31
N GLY A 165 9.25 -24.08 16.24
CA GLY A 165 9.98 -22.82 16.09
C GLY A 165 9.34 -21.83 15.10
N PHE A 166 8.24 -22.19 14.44
CA PHE A 166 7.55 -21.31 13.50
C PHE A 166 6.73 -20.24 14.22
N ARG A 167 6.63 -19.08 13.57
CA ARG A 167 6.06 -17.87 14.13
C ARG A 167 4.90 -17.38 13.28
N GLN A 168 3.78 -17.13 13.93
CA GLN A 168 2.52 -16.75 13.26
C GLN A 168 1.89 -15.59 14.03
N TYR A 169 1.36 -14.60 13.31
CA TYR A 169 0.78 -13.40 13.90
C TYR A 169 -0.61 -13.11 13.35
N PHE A 170 -1.61 -13.11 14.22
CA PHE A 170 -3.01 -12.86 13.94
C PHE A 170 -3.42 -11.52 14.55
N TYR A 171 -3.72 -10.52 13.72
CA TYR A 171 -4.04 -9.17 14.16
C TYR A 171 -5.43 -8.74 13.70
N ASN A 172 -6.25 -8.27 14.64
CA ASN A 172 -7.60 -7.79 14.36
C ASN A 172 -8.48 -8.84 13.67
N CYS A 173 -8.36 -10.10 14.11
CA CYS A 173 -9.10 -11.22 13.54
C CYS A 173 -10.31 -11.61 14.39
N THR A 174 -11.29 -12.26 13.77
CA THR A 174 -12.35 -12.98 14.48
C THR A 174 -12.14 -14.48 14.28
N ILE A 175 -12.07 -15.25 15.37
CA ILE A 175 -11.88 -16.72 15.32
C ILE A 175 -13.01 -17.37 16.10
N GLU A 176 -13.75 -18.26 15.46
CA GLU A 176 -14.94 -18.89 16.03
C GLU A 176 -14.85 -20.42 16.03
N GLY A 177 -15.28 -21.06 17.11
CA GLY A 177 -15.31 -22.52 17.17
C GLY A 177 -15.85 -23.10 18.48
N THR A 178 -15.82 -24.43 18.58
CA THR A 178 -16.35 -25.20 19.69
C THR A 178 -15.24 -25.81 20.54
N THR A 179 -14.68 -26.94 20.10
CA THR A 179 -13.70 -27.74 20.84
C THR A 179 -12.32 -27.59 20.22
N ASP A 180 -11.32 -27.27 21.05
CA ASP A 180 -9.91 -27.21 20.66
C ASP A 180 -9.68 -26.34 19.42
N PHE A 181 -10.51 -25.31 19.24
CA PHE A 181 -10.64 -24.65 17.95
C PHE A 181 -9.43 -23.78 17.59
N ILE A 182 -8.48 -23.59 18.51
CA ILE A 182 -7.12 -23.12 18.24
C ILE A 182 -6.13 -24.16 18.80
N PHE A 183 -5.45 -24.90 17.93
CA PHE A 183 -4.60 -26.02 18.34
C PHE A 183 -3.30 -26.10 17.54
N GLY A 184 -2.34 -26.89 18.06
CA GLY A 184 -1.03 -27.08 17.44
C GLY A 184 0.13 -26.56 18.27
N GLU A 185 1.33 -26.59 17.68
CA GLU A 185 2.60 -26.42 18.38
C GLU A 185 3.28 -25.06 18.17
N ALA A 186 2.87 -24.26 17.18
CA ALA A 186 3.61 -23.07 16.77
C ALA A 186 3.67 -21.97 17.85
N THR A 187 4.57 -21.01 17.66
CA THR A 187 4.49 -19.72 18.36
C THR A 187 3.49 -18.84 17.62
N ALA A 188 2.24 -18.84 18.09
CA ALA A 188 1.16 -18.02 17.51
C ALA A 188 0.76 -16.89 18.45
N VAL A 189 0.76 -15.66 17.94
CA VAL A 189 0.35 -14.47 18.68
C VAL A 189 -0.95 -13.94 18.10
N PHE A 190 -1.96 -13.81 18.95
CA PHE A 190 -3.26 -13.23 18.65
C PHE A 190 -3.35 -11.87 19.32
N GLU A 191 -3.49 -10.80 18.56
CA GLU A 191 -3.52 -9.44 19.10
C GLU A 191 -4.73 -8.65 18.60
N ARG A 192 -5.45 -8.01 19.53
CA ARG A 192 -6.68 -7.23 19.23
C ARG A 192 -7.71 -8.04 18.45
N SER A 193 -7.80 -9.34 18.75
CA SER A 193 -8.68 -10.28 18.05
C SER A 193 -9.86 -10.67 18.92
N THR A 194 -10.97 -11.01 18.29
CA THR A 194 -12.16 -11.56 18.94
C THR A 194 -12.12 -13.07 18.85
N ILE A 195 -12.19 -13.74 20.00
CA ILE A 195 -12.24 -15.20 20.11
C ILE A 195 -13.66 -15.55 20.55
N ARG A 196 -14.45 -16.15 19.67
CA ARG A 196 -15.89 -16.40 19.87
C ARG A 196 -16.17 -17.88 20.09
N CYS A 197 -16.66 -18.22 21.27
CA CYS A 197 -16.96 -19.59 21.67
C CYS A 197 -18.38 -19.98 21.28
N LEU A 198 -18.53 -21.12 20.61
CA LEU A 198 -19.82 -21.63 20.11
C LEU A 198 -20.34 -22.83 20.93
N ALA A 199 -19.56 -23.35 21.87
CA ALA A 199 -19.98 -24.42 22.78
C ALA A 199 -19.25 -24.38 24.13
N ASN A 200 -19.82 -25.04 25.12
CA ASN A 200 -19.19 -25.28 26.43
C ASN A 200 -18.02 -26.27 26.30
N SER A 201 -16.85 -25.79 25.89
CA SER A 201 -15.70 -26.64 25.59
C SER A 201 -14.37 -25.90 25.84
N TYR A 202 -13.38 -26.03 24.97
CA TYR A 202 -12.01 -25.55 25.15
C TYR A 202 -11.60 -24.63 24.01
N ILE A 203 -11.05 -23.46 24.34
CA ILE A 203 -10.52 -22.52 23.34
C ILE A 203 -9.24 -23.09 22.71
N THR A 204 -8.28 -23.50 23.55
CA THR A 204 -6.96 -23.91 23.06
C THR A 204 -6.60 -25.37 23.37
N ALA A 205 -5.90 -25.99 22.42
CA ALA A 205 -5.25 -27.29 22.60
C ALA A 205 -3.79 -27.25 22.10
N ALA A 206 -2.92 -26.58 22.86
CA ALA A 206 -1.52 -26.42 22.49
C ALA A 206 -0.72 -27.72 22.63
N SER A 207 0.23 -27.94 21.71
CA SER A 207 1.19 -29.05 21.67
C SER A 207 2.65 -28.59 21.65
N THR A 208 2.91 -27.40 22.18
CA THR A 208 4.24 -26.76 22.19
C THR A 208 5.35 -27.70 22.71
N PRO A 209 6.47 -27.86 21.97
CA PRO A 209 7.62 -28.65 22.42
C PRO A 209 8.29 -28.07 23.67
N GLU A 210 9.06 -28.91 24.35
CA GLU A 210 9.76 -28.55 25.58
C GLU A 210 10.71 -27.36 25.37
N ASP A 211 11.52 -27.41 24.32
CA ASP A 211 12.56 -26.46 23.96
C ASP A 211 12.02 -25.17 23.32
N GLN A 212 10.79 -25.19 22.80
CA GLN A 212 10.17 -24.02 22.19
C GLN A 212 9.77 -22.98 23.24
N LYS A 213 10.33 -21.77 23.16
CA LYS A 213 10.20 -20.74 24.22
C LYS A 213 8.78 -20.22 24.45
N PHE A 214 7.96 -20.19 23.41
CA PHE A 214 6.61 -19.64 23.41
C PHE A 214 5.66 -20.61 22.70
N GLY A 215 4.39 -20.60 23.08
CA GLY A 215 3.32 -21.27 22.35
C GLY A 215 2.32 -20.21 21.91
N PHE A 216 1.07 -20.33 22.37
CA PHE A 216 0.03 -19.36 22.07
C PHE A 216 0.06 -18.17 23.03
N VAL A 217 -0.06 -16.96 22.47
CA VAL A 217 -0.13 -15.71 23.23
C VAL A 217 -1.30 -14.89 22.74
N PHE A 218 -2.29 -14.67 23.60
CA PHE A 218 -3.43 -13.79 23.36
C PHE A 218 -3.15 -12.45 24.05
N LEU A 219 -3.25 -11.35 23.30
CA LEU A 219 -2.85 -10.02 23.74
C LEU A 219 -3.93 -9.00 23.39
N ASN A 220 -4.54 -8.37 24.39
CA ASN A 220 -5.61 -7.38 24.19
C ASN A 220 -6.77 -7.95 23.35
N CYS A 221 -7.16 -9.20 23.60
CA CYS A 221 -8.24 -9.88 22.87
C CYS A 221 -9.56 -9.86 23.64
N ASP A 222 -10.67 -9.88 22.91
CA ASP A 222 -12.01 -10.03 23.48
C ASP A 222 -12.42 -11.50 23.39
N ILE A 223 -12.68 -12.13 24.54
CA ILE A 223 -13.13 -13.52 24.61
C ILE A 223 -14.65 -13.50 24.83
N THR A 224 -15.38 -13.89 23.80
CA THR A 224 -16.85 -13.81 23.72
C THR A 224 -17.47 -15.19 23.51
N ALA A 225 -18.78 -15.30 23.68
CA ALA A 225 -19.52 -16.53 23.40
C ALA A 225 -20.94 -16.23 22.89
N ILE A 226 -21.59 -17.23 22.29
CA ILE A 226 -23.04 -17.20 22.05
C ILE A 226 -23.80 -17.33 23.37
N GLU A 227 -25.08 -16.95 23.38
CA GLU A 227 -25.89 -16.79 24.59
C GLU A 227 -26.01 -18.08 25.43
N GLU A 228 -26.04 -19.23 24.77
CA GLU A 228 -26.24 -20.54 25.40
C GLU A 228 -24.95 -21.09 26.06
N VAL A 229 -23.81 -20.45 25.83
CA VAL A 229 -22.50 -20.89 26.31
C VAL A 229 -22.18 -20.22 27.65
N SER A 230 -21.91 -21.04 28.66
CA SER A 230 -21.72 -20.63 30.05
C SER A 230 -20.56 -21.33 30.76
N ASN A 231 -19.89 -22.28 30.11
CA ASN A 231 -18.89 -23.13 30.74
C ASN A 231 -17.74 -23.51 29.79
N VAL A 232 -16.85 -22.56 29.53
CA VAL A 232 -15.70 -22.71 28.61
C VAL A 232 -14.38 -22.66 29.36
N PHE A 233 -13.44 -23.51 28.98
CA PHE A 233 -12.06 -23.47 29.44
C PHE A 233 -11.16 -22.72 28.44
N LEU A 234 -10.22 -21.94 28.96
CA LEU A 234 -9.20 -21.24 28.17
C LEU A 234 -8.29 -22.21 27.40
N GLY A 235 -8.12 -23.44 27.90
CA GLY A 235 -7.43 -24.48 27.17
C GLY A 235 -7.17 -25.76 27.94
N ARG A 236 -6.61 -26.72 27.21
CA ARG A 236 -6.13 -28.02 27.71
C ARG A 236 -4.88 -28.50 26.98
N PRO A 237 -3.95 -29.21 27.63
CA PRO A 237 -2.66 -29.57 27.04
C PRO A 237 -2.82 -30.80 26.14
N TRP A 238 -2.75 -30.60 24.81
CA TRP A 238 -2.78 -31.72 23.87
C TRP A 238 -1.53 -32.60 24.03
N ARG A 239 -0.37 -31.96 24.23
CA ARG A 239 0.91 -32.61 24.56
C ARG A 239 1.51 -32.06 25.86
N PRO A 240 2.45 -32.77 26.50
CA PRO A 240 3.25 -32.22 27.58
C PRO A 240 3.93 -30.90 27.16
N TYR A 241 4.21 -30.02 28.11
CA TYR A 241 4.84 -28.71 27.87
C TYR A 241 4.02 -27.70 27.08
N ALA A 242 2.73 -27.93 26.83
CA ALA A 242 1.82 -26.98 26.21
C ALA A 242 1.94 -25.58 26.84
N LYS A 243 2.03 -24.53 26.00
CA LYS A 243 2.23 -23.14 26.48
C LYS A 243 1.14 -22.25 25.90
N THR A 244 0.35 -21.63 26.78
CA THR A 244 -0.71 -20.68 26.40
C THR A 244 -0.76 -19.54 27.42
N VAL A 245 -0.83 -18.30 26.95
CA VAL A 245 -0.91 -17.13 27.82
C VAL A 245 -1.99 -16.17 27.33
N PHE A 246 -2.84 -15.68 28.24
CA PHE A 246 -3.79 -14.58 27.99
C PHE A 246 -3.33 -13.32 28.74
N ILE A 247 -3.14 -12.22 28.02
CA ILE A 247 -2.61 -10.96 28.54
C ILE A 247 -3.54 -9.81 28.15
N ASN A 248 -4.04 -9.08 29.15
CA ASN A 248 -4.95 -7.95 28.97
C ASN A 248 -6.19 -8.29 28.13
N CYS A 249 -6.69 -9.51 28.24
CA CYS A 249 -7.89 -9.95 27.54
C CYS A 249 -9.14 -9.67 28.37
N ASP A 250 -10.25 -9.35 27.70
CA ASP A 250 -11.56 -9.28 28.37
C ASP A 250 -12.21 -10.66 28.34
N LEU A 251 -12.50 -11.21 29.53
CA LEU A 251 -13.03 -12.56 29.72
C LEU A 251 -14.49 -12.51 30.17
N GLY A 252 -15.39 -12.99 29.31
CA GLY A 252 -16.82 -13.10 29.65
C GLY A 252 -17.12 -14.08 30.79
N SER A 253 -18.33 -13.98 31.36
CA SER A 253 -18.75 -14.74 32.56
C SER A 253 -18.87 -16.24 32.33
N PHE A 254 -18.94 -16.65 31.06
CA PHE A 254 -19.01 -18.04 30.62
C PHE A 254 -17.67 -18.80 30.78
N ILE A 255 -16.57 -18.10 31.08
CA ILE A 255 -15.30 -18.76 31.38
C ILE A 255 -15.41 -19.52 32.70
N ASN A 256 -15.16 -20.83 32.65
CA ASN A 256 -15.18 -21.69 33.81
C ASN A 256 -14.24 -21.13 34.90
N PRO A 257 -14.66 -21.04 36.18
CA PRO A 257 -13.81 -20.49 37.24
C PRO A 257 -12.45 -21.17 37.38
N LYS A 258 -12.35 -22.48 37.08
CA LYS A 258 -11.09 -23.24 37.06
C LYS A 258 -10.13 -22.74 35.97
N GLY A 259 -10.65 -22.14 34.89
CA GLY A 259 -9.95 -21.55 33.76
C GLY A 259 -9.35 -22.58 32.80
N TRP A 260 -8.66 -23.58 33.34
CA TRP A 260 -7.87 -24.54 32.56
C TRP A 260 -8.19 -25.99 32.93
N HIS A 261 -8.06 -26.88 31.96
CA HIS A 261 -8.24 -28.31 32.14
C HIS A 261 -6.93 -29.05 31.84
N ASP A 262 -6.66 -30.15 32.53
CA ASP A 262 -5.38 -30.87 32.44
C ASP A 262 -5.41 -32.06 31.46
N TRP A 263 -6.41 -32.09 30.57
CA TRP A 263 -6.70 -33.22 29.67
C TRP A 263 -6.96 -34.54 30.42
N SER A 264 -7.40 -34.50 31.68
CA SER A 264 -7.49 -35.70 32.53
C SER A 264 -6.12 -36.40 32.69
N LYS A 265 -5.02 -35.65 32.57
CA LYS A 265 -3.64 -36.11 32.70
C LYS A 265 -2.98 -35.30 33.82
N SER A 266 -3.06 -35.79 35.05
CA SER A 266 -2.50 -35.09 36.23
C SER A 266 -1.01 -34.73 36.09
N LYS A 267 -0.21 -35.55 35.38
CA LYS A 267 1.21 -35.28 35.09
C LYS A 267 1.41 -34.04 34.21
N ALA A 268 0.45 -33.68 33.35
CA ALA A 268 0.56 -32.50 32.49
C ALA A 268 0.64 -31.20 33.29
N ARG A 269 0.10 -31.17 34.52
CA ARG A 269 0.14 -30.02 35.43
C ARG A 269 1.56 -29.60 35.81
N GLN A 270 2.54 -30.50 35.71
CA GLN A 270 3.93 -30.23 36.09
C GLN A 270 4.72 -29.56 34.96
N THR A 271 4.35 -29.79 33.71
CA THR A 271 5.12 -29.36 32.54
C THR A 271 4.44 -28.26 31.74
N THR A 272 3.11 -28.16 31.82
CA THR A 272 2.31 -27.16 31.10
C THR A 272 2.60 -25.75 31.62
N PHE A 273 2.75 -24.79 30.71
CA PHE A 273 2.89 -23.37 31.03
C PHE A 273 1.62 -22.62 30.63
N TYR A 274 0.65 -22.56 31.53
CA TYR A 274 -0.55 -21.74 31.37
C TYR A 274 -0.52 -20.54 32.29
N ALA A 275 -0.82 -19.36 31.74
CA ALA A 275 -0.73 -18.13 32.48
C ALA A 275 -1.76 -17.09 32.02
N GLU A 276 -2.11 -16.22 32.95
CA GLU A 276 -3.01 -15.08 32.75
C GLU A 276 -2.37 -13.83 33.38
N HIS A 277 -2.53 -12.67 32.75
CA HIS A 277 -2.06 -11.40 33.32
C HIS A 277 -2.89 -10.21 32.86
N GLY A 278 -3.37 -9.39 33.80
CA GLY A 278 -4.07 -8.15 33.47
C GLY A 278 -5.42 -8.31 32.78
N ASN A 279 -5.99 -9.53 32.77
CA ASN A 279 -7.28 -9.80 32.16
C ASN A 279 -8.42 -9.11 32.93
N THR A 280 -9.43 -8.64 32.20
CA THR A 280 -10.64 -7.98 32.73
C THR A 280 -11.87 -8.83 32.50
N GLY A 281 -13.04 -8.34 32.93
CA GLY A 281 -14.32 -9.00 32.72
C GLY A 281 -14.68 -10.02 33.83
N PRO A 282 -15.95 -10.45 33.88
CA PRO A 282 -16.45 -11.31 34.96
C PRO A 282 -15.81 -12.71 35.00
N GLY A 283 -15.23 -13.18 33.89
CA GLY A 283 -14.53 -14.46 33.80
C GLY A 283 -13.08 -14.44 34.31
N SER A 284 -12.51 -13.28 34.66
CA SER A 284 -11.08 -13.13 34.95
C SER A 284 -10.66 -13.38 36.40
N ASN A 285 -11.58 -13.81 37.27
CA ASN A 285 -11.26 -14.06 38.68
C ASN A 285 -10.20 -15.18 38.85
N MET A 286 -9.00 -14.77 39.23
CA MET A 286 -7.84 -15.64 39.42
C MET A 286 -7.90 -16.51 40.68
N GLU A 287 -8.71 -16.17 41.69
CA GLU A 287 -8.76 -16.89 42.97
C GLU A 287 -9.36 -18.30 42.85
N LYS A 288 -10.20 -18.53 41.83
CA LYS A 288 -10.87 -19.81 41.58
C LYS A 288 -10.13 -20.70 40.57
N ARG A 289 -9.04 -20.21 40.00
CA ARG A 289 -8.26 -20.94 39.00
C ARG A 289 -7.62 -22.19 39.61
N VAL A 290 -7.38 -23.18 38.76
CA VAL A 290 -6.60 -24.35 39.16
C VAL A 290 -5.22 -23.93 39.68
N GLY A 291 -4.75 -24.55 40.77
CA GLY A 291 -3.53 -24.11 41.47
C GLY A 291 -2.21 -24.25 40.70
N TRP A 292 -2.22 -24.89 39.53
CA TRP A 292 -1.06 -25.08 38.67
C TRP A 292 -0.94 -24.02 37.55
N VAL A 293 -1.82 -23.01 37.53
CA VAL A 293 -1.64 -21.84 36.66
C VAL A 293 -0.39 -21.07 37.10
N TYR A 294 0.47 -20.77 36.13
CA TYR A 294 1.71 -20.06 36.35
C TYR A 294 1.45 -18.57 36.61
N LYS A 295 1.96 -18.06 37.74
CA LYS A 295 1.91 -16.63 38.08
C LYS A 295 3.04 -15.88 37.36
N LEU A 296 2.69 -15.05 36.38
CA LEU A 296 3.69 -14.30 35.61
C LEU A 296 4.44 -13.27 36.44
N THR A 297 5.76 -13.34 36.41
CA THR A 297 6.62 -12.28 36.96
C THR A 297 6.71 -11.10 35.98
N LYS A 298 6.95 -9.88 36.50
CA LYS A 298 7.18 -8.69 35.66
C LYS A 298 8.26 -8.92 34.59
N LYS A 299 9.34 -9.64 34.93
CA LYS A 299 10.42 -10.01 34.01
C LYS A 299 9.94 -10.95 32.89
N LYS A 300 9.18 -11.99 33.24
CA LYS A 300 8.65 -12.96 32.25
C LYS A 300 7.63 -12.29 31.33
N LEU A 301 6.74 -11.47 31.89
CA LEU A 301 5.78 -10.67 31.13
C LEU A 301 6.48 -9.74 30.14
N LYS A 302 7.46 -8.95 30.60
CA LYS A 302 8.27 -8.08 29.73
C LYS A 302 8.95 -8.87 28.62
N ASN A 303 9.47 -10.05 28.91
CA ASN A 303 10.08 -10.91 27.89
C ASN A 303 9.06 -11.38 26.85
N ILE A 304 7.89 -11.88 27.27
CA ILE A 304 6.80 -12.29 26.36
C ILE A 304 6.42 -11.11 25.45
N LEU A 305 6.07 -9.96 26.04
CA LEU A 305 5.68 -8.77 25.28
C LEU A 305 6.79 -8.31 24.32
N SER A 306 8.04 -8.23 24.78
CA SER A 306 9.15 -7.82 23.90
C SER A 306 9.32 -8.74 22.69
N LYS A 307 9.04 -10.05 22.84
CA LYS A 307 9.21 -11.06 21.80
C LYS A 307 8.04 -11.12 20.83
N THR A 308 6.82 -10.79 21.27
CA THR A 308 5.68 -10.64 20.35
C THR A 308 5.85 -9.44 19.41
N PHE A 309 6.44 -8.32 19.87
CA PHE A 309 6.72 -7.16 19.01
C PHE A 309 7.67 -7.46 17.83
N PHE A 310 8.58 -8.45 17.93
CA PHE A 310 9.46 -8.79 16.80
C PHE A 310 8.71 -9.43 15.63
N LEU A 311 7.52 -9.99 15.85
CA LEU A 311 6.67 -10.52 14.78
C LEU A 311 5.94 -9.42 13.99
N LYS A 312 5.94 -8.18 14.51
CA LYS A 312 5.30 -7.02 13.86
C LYS A 312 6.18 -6.34 12.80
N LYS A 313 7.49 -6.63 12.81
CA LYS A 313 8.45 -5.98 11.91
C LYS A 313 8.68 -6.83 10.68
N ASP A 314 8.41 -6.26 9.52
CA ASP A 314 8.85 -6.79 8.23
C ASP A 314 10.38 -6.93 8.26
N ARG A 315 10.85 -8.18 8.35
CA ARG A 315 12.27 -8.45 8.21
C ARG A 315 12.57 -8.68 6.74
N VAL A 316 13.28 -7.73 6.14
CA VAL A 316 14.06 -7.97 4.93
C VAL A 316 15.17 -8.99 5.27
N PRO A 317 15.35 -10.08 4.51
CA PRO A 317 16.36 -11.10 4.81
C PRO A 317 17.81 -10.59 4.74
N ASN A 318 18.66 -11.23 5.55
CA ASN A 318 20.01 -10.80 5.92
C ASN A 318 21.05 -10.93 4.79
N GLY A 319 21.53 -9.79 4.25
CA GLY A 319 22.79 -9.69 3.52
C GLY A 319 23.70 -8.52 3.96
N MET A 320 23.21 -7.65 4.85
CA MET A 320 23.78 -6.30 5.04
C MET A 320 24.22 -5.98 6.49
N GLU A 321 24.34 -6.99 7.36
CA GLU A 321 24.66 -6.79 8.79
C GLU A 321 26.12 -6.37 9.07
N ARG A 322 27.03 -6.42 8.10
CA ARG A 322 28.43 -6.01 8.31
C ARG A 322 28.66 -4.51 8.21
N ILE A 323 27.78 -3.76 7.55
CA ILE A 323 27.96 -2.31 7.32
C ILE A 323 27.30 -1.49 8.44
N ILE A 324 26.19 -1.98 9.02
CA ILE A 324 25.40 -1.24 10.02
C ILE A 324 26.06 -1.21 11.41
N LYS A 325 26.93 -2.18 11.75
CA LYS A 325 27.60 -2.22 13.06
C LYS A 325 28.53 -1.04 13.33
N LEU A 326 28.99 -0.33 12.28
CA LEU A 326 29.79 0.88 12.42
C LEU A 326 28.94 2.15 12.63
N PHE A 327 27.64 2.11 12.31
CA PHE A 327 26.73 3.27 12.40
C PHE A 327 25.94 3.35 13.72
N VAL A 328 25.73 2.22 14.39
CA VAL A 328 24.88 2.12 15.60
C VAL A 328 25.51 2.73 16.85
N PHE A 329 26.84 2.90 16.89
CA PHE A 329 27.51 3.53 18.03
C PHE A 329 27.32 5.06 18.07
N GLN A 330 27.06 5.70 16.92
CA GLN A 330 26.83 7.15 16.81
C GLN A 330 25.40 7.56 17.22
N ILE A 331 24.42 6.66 17.03
CA ILE A 331 22.99 6.94 17.22
C ILE A 331 22.55 6.81 18.70
N LEU A 332 23.29 6.07 19.52
CA LEU A 332 22.99 5.91 20.95
C LEU A 332 23.22 7.18 21.78
N LEU A 333 23.91 8.19 21.24
CA LEU A 333 24.01 9.53 21.85
C LEU A 333 22.80 10.44 21.55
N TYR A 334 21.97 10.11 20.55
CA TYR A 334 20.85 10.95 20.11
C TYR A 334 19.49 10.57 20.72
N LEU A 335 19.37 9.41 21.38
CA LEU A 335 18.08 8.83 21.81
C LEU A 335 17.64 9.19 23.24
N SER A 336 18.27 10.16 23.91
CA SER A 336 17.81 10.66 25.22
C SER A 336 16.82 11.83 25.16
N CYS A 337 16.39 12.28 23.97
CA CYS A 337 15.62 13.54 23.83
C CYS A 337 14.25 13.48 23.16
N PHE A 338 13.69 12.32 22.77
CA PHE A 338 12.33 12.28 22.20
C PHE A 338 11.42 11.29 22.91
N SER A 339 10.78 11.78 23.97
CA SER A 339 9.45 11.36 24.36
C SER A 339 8.54 12.59 24.20
N ILE A 340 7.31 12.38 23.71
CA ILE A 340 6.23 13.36 23.46
C ILE A 340 6.22 13.96 22.04
N HIS A 341 5.54 13.30 21.09
CA HIS A 341 4.50 13.85 20.20
C HIS A 341 4.05 12.79 19.18
N SER A 342 3.05 11.99 19.53
CA SER A 342 2.19 11.31 18.56
C SER A 342 0.93 12.15 18.46
N GLN A 343 0.96 13.24 17.69
CA GLN A 343 -0.24 13.99 17.36
C GLN A 343 -0.80 13.42 16.06
N GLN A 344 -2.04 12.95 16.14
CA GLN A 344 -2.82 12.45 15.02
C GLN A 344 -3.10 13.65 14.08
N TYR A 345 -2.40 13.74 12.94
CA TYR A 345 -2.63 14.78 11.94
C TYR A 345 -4.01 14.58 11.27
N ASN A 346 -5.06 15.14 11.87
CA ASN A 346 -6.38 15.27 11.25
C ASN A 346 -6.38 16.49 10.31
N PHE A 347 -5.82 16.34 9.10
CA PHE A 347 -5.97 17.33 8.04
C PHE A 347 -7.19 17.03 7.17
N GLN A 348 -8.17 17.94 7.13
CA GLN A 348 -9.30 17.84 6.21
C GLN A 348 -9.01 18.67 4.95
N ARG A 349 -8.85 17.98 3.81
CA ARG A 349 -8.59 18.61 2.51
C ARG A 349 -9.76 19.47 2.04
N ASP A 350 -9.46 20.67 1.54
CA ASP A 350 -10.43 21.50 0.82
C ASP A 350 -10.64 20.95 -0.60
N THR A 351 -11.79 20.31 -0.82
CA THR A 351 -12.20 19.75 -2.11
C THR A 351 -13.20 20.65 -2.86
N SER A 352 -13.23 21.95 -2.55
CA SER A 352 -14.13 22.91 -3.23
C SER A 352 -13.83 23.10 -4.72
N TYR A 353 -12.57 22.92 -5.13
CA TYR A 353 -12.17 22.95 -6.53
C TYR A 353 -12.26 21.55 -7.16
N THR A 354 -13.27 21.34 -7.99
CA THR A 354 -13.52 20.10 -8.74
C THR A 354 -13.87 20.39 -10.19
N ILE A 355 -13.81 19.37 -11.06
CA ILE A 355 -14.34 19.45 -12.43
C ILE A 355 -15.79 19.98 -12.42
N ASN A 356 -16.62 19.51 -11.48
CA ASN A 356 -18.01 19.93 -11.37
C ASN A 356 -18.16 21.41 -10.98
N SER A 357 -17.38 21.89 -10.00
CA SER A 357 -17.46 23.30 -9.57
C SER A 357 -16.89 24.24 -10.64
N ALA A 358 -15.81 23.83 -11.33
CA ALA A 358 -15.27 24.54 -12.49
C ALA A 358 -16.29 24.61 -13.63
N PHE A 359 -16.90 23.49 -14.01
CA PHE A 359 -17.93 23.44 -15.05
C PHE A 359 -19.13 24.35 -14.71
N LYS A 360 -19.67 24.26 -13.50
CA LYS A 360 -20.79 25.13 -13.06
C LYS A 360 -20.44 26.62 -13.14
N LYS A 361 -19.19 26.98 -12.83
CA LYS A 361 -18.72 28.37 -12.92
C LYS A 361 -18.59 28.82 -14.36
N ILE A 362 -17.94 28.03 -15.21
CA ILE A 362 -17.70 28.36 -16.62
C ILE A 362 -19.01 28.45 -17.38
N LYS A 363 -19.95 27.53 -17.14
CA LYS A 363 -21.24 27.47 -17.83
C LYS A 363 -22.10 28.74 -17.69
N LYS A 364 -21.83 29.58 -16.69
CA LYS A 364 -22.49 30.88 -16.54
C LYS A 364 -22.13 31.86 -17.65
N ASP A 365 -20.86 31.88 -18.03
CA ASP A 365 -20.30 32.81 -19.03
C ASP A 365 -20.19 32.16 -20.42
N TYR A 366 -20.22 30.83 -20.48
CA TYR A 366 -20.09 30.02 -21.70
C TYR A 366 -21.16 28.91 -21.70
N PRO A 367 -22.42 29.22 -22.06
CA PRO A 367 -23.55 28.28 -21.93
C PRO A 367 -23.42 27.01 -22.79
N GLU A 368 -22.64 27.06 -23.87
CA GLU A 368 -22.41 26.00 -24.84
C GLU A 368 -21.46 24.90 -24.37
N VAL A 369 -20.72 25.12 -23.27
CA VAL A 369 -19.70 24.17 -22.81
C VAL A 369 -20.34 22.89 -22.27
N THR A 370 -19.67 21.77 -22.53
CA THR A 370 -20.01 20.48 -21.90
C THR A 370 -18.91 20.05 -20.96
N LYS A 371 -19.29 19.32 -19.91
CA LYS A 371 -18.38 18.84 -18.88
C LYS A 371 -17.57 17.66 -19.43
N VAL A 372 -16.27 17.64 -19.17
CA VAL A 372 -15.43 16.46 -19.41
C VAL A 372 -15.69 15.42 -18.33
N THR A 373 -15.72 14.16 -18.71
CA THR A 373 -15.87 13.02 -17.79
C THR A 373 -14.73 12.04 -18.00
N ALA A 374 -14.28 11.44 -16.91
CA ALA A 374 -13.40 10.28 -16.98
C ALA A 374 -14.15 9.12 -17.68
N SER A 375 -13.41 8.35 -18.44
CA SER A 375 -13.84 7.09 -19.04
C SER A 375 -13.22 5.91 -18.28
N ASN A 376 -13.65 4.68 -18.52
CA ASN A 376 -12.87 3.49 -18.12
C ASN A 376 -12.34 2.82 -19.39
N PRO A 377 -11.24 3.35 -19.98
CA PRO A 377 -10.77 2.82 -21.25
C PRO A 377 -10.09 1.47 -21.03
N LYS A 378 -10.43 0.51 -21.91
CA LYS A 378 -9.91 -0.87 -21.87
C LYS A 378 -8.44 -0.98 -22.28
N THR A 379 -7.77 0.13 -22.60
CA THR A 379 -6.41 0.20 -23.16
C THR A 379 -5.37 0.66 -22.14
N ILE A 380 -5.78 0.98 -20.90
CA ILE A 380 -4.88 1.47 -19.86
C ILE A 380 -5.09 0.71 -18.54
N ILE A 381 -4.03 0.64 -17.74
CA ILE A 381 -3.99 0.17 -16.37
C ILE A 381 -4.08 1.39 -15.45
N VAL A 382 -4.96 1.34 -14.45
CA VAL A 382 -5.09 2.39 -13.43
C VAL A 382 -4.76 1.81 -12.06
N LYS A 383 -3.77 2.39 -11.37
CA LYS A 383 -3.47 2.10 -9.96
C LYS A 383 -3.66 3.37 -9.14
N LYS A 384 -4.51 3.32 -8.11
CA LYS A 384 -4.80 4.47 -7.26
C LYS A 384 -4.08 4.38 -5.91
N ASP A 385 -3.82 5.53 -5.33
CA ASP A 385 -3.33 5.71 -3.96
C ASP A 385 -1.99 5.01 -3.63
N LEU A 386 -1.06 5.02 -4.59
CA LEU A 386 0.31 4.56 -4.35
C LEU A 386 1.05 5.59 -3.49
N ILE A 387 1.58 5.17 -2.34
CA ILE A 387 2.30 6.07 -1.42
C ILE A 387 3.71 6.35 -1.96
N TYR A 388 4.06 7.62 -2.17
CA TYR A 388 5.39 8.01 -2.65
C TYR A 388 6.24 8.71 -1.58
N THR A 389 5.61 9.25 -0.52
CA THR A 389 6.29 9.76 0.69
C THR A 389 5.42 9.51 1.93
N SER A 390 6.03 9.37 3.10
CA SER A 390 5.35 9.10 4.37
C SER A 390 5.62 10.12 5.48
N ASP A 391 6.45 11.14 5.20
CA ASP A 391 6.84 12.19 6.15
C ASP A 391 6.33 13.54 5.62
N PRO A 392 5.56 14.34 6.40
CA PRO A 392 5.08 14.11 7.77
C PRO A 392 3.89 13.15 7.87
N ARG A 393 3.28 12.80 6.74
CA ARG A 393 2.21 11.80 6.63
C ARG A 393 2.30 11.09 5.27
N PRO A 394 1.61 9.96 5.08
CA PRO A 394 1.44 9.35 3.77
C PRO A 394 0.85 10.34 2.76
N ILE A 395 1.53 10.52 1.62
CA ILE A 395 1.03 11.25 0.45
C ILE A 395 1.09 10.28 -0.73
N SER A 396 0.00 10.25 -1.51
CA SER A 396 -0.22 9.26 -2.55
C SER A 396 -0.24 9.86 -3.96
N LEU A 397 -0.11 9.00 -4.97
CA LEU A 397 -0.29 9.32 -6.39
C LEU A 397 -1.18 8.28 -7.06
N ASP A 398 -1.72 8.63 -8.22
CA ASP A 398 -2.46 7.71 -9.10
C ASP A 398 -1.68 7.52 -10.40
N LEU A 399 -1.58 6.28 -10.85
CA LEU A 399 -0.87 5.85 -12.06
C LEU A 399 -1.86 5.43 -13.13
N TYR A 400 -1.67 5.93 -14.34
CA TYR A 400 -2.41 5.58 -15.55
C TYR A 400 -1.39 5.17 -16.62
N SER A 401 -1.31 3.88 -16.94
CA SER A 401 -0.29 3.32 -17.84
C SER A 401 -0.93 2.66 -19.06
N PRO A 402 -0.35 2.72 -20.26
CA PRO A 402 -0.77 1.84 -21.36
C PRO A 402 -0.68 0.37 -20.93
N ILE A 403 -1.62 -0.47 -21.38
CA ILE A 403 -1.58 -1.93 -21.11
C ILE A 403 -0.44 -2.62 -21.87
N ASP A 404 -0.24 -2.21 -23.13
CA ASP A 404 0.68 -2.88 -24.03
C ASP A 404 1.95 -2.04 -24.24
N LEU A 405 2.94 -2.23 -23.37
CA LEU A 405 4.25 -1.60 -23.50
C LEU A 405 5.27 -2.47 -24.25
N ASN A 406 4.95 -3.71 -24.65
CA ASN A 406 5.79 -4.63 -25.44
C ASN A 406 7.32 -4.51 -25.17
N ASP A 407 7.74 -4.74 -23.92
CA ASP A 407 9.12 -4.60 -23.39
C ASP A 407 9.81 -3.23 -23.57
N ASN A 408 9.14 -2.24 -24.16
CA ASN A 408 9.66 -0.90 -24.38
C ASN A 408 9.39 0.01 -23.18
N TYR A 409 10.41 0.79 -22.83
CA TYR A 409 10.28 1.85 -21.84
C TYR A 409 9.50 3.03 -22.45
N ALA A 410 8.41 3.44 -21.80
CA ALA A 410 7.55 4.52 -22.24
C ALA A 410 7.92 5.86 -21.60
N PRO A 411 7.66 6.99 -22.28
CA PRO A 411 7.75 8.31 -21.67
C PRO A 411 6.73 8.46 -20.53
N ALA A 412 7.12 9.16 -19.46
CA ALA A 412 6.27 9.41 -18.31
C ALA A 412 5.92 10.89 -18.15
N ILE A 413 4.77 11.17 -17.53
CA ILE A 413 4.28 12.53 -17.25
C ILE A 413 3.85 12.60 -15.78
N LEU A 414 4.59 13.35 -14.95
CA LEU A 414 4.11 13.75 -13.63
C LEU A 414 3.10 14.89 -13.78
N MET A 415 1.88 14.70 -13.30
CA MET A 415 0.74 15.60 -13.45
C MET A 415 0.34 16.22 -12.12
N ILE A 416 0.22 17.55 -12.09
CA ILE A 416 -0.01 18.33 -10.87
C ILE A 416 -1.30 19.15 -11.01
N PHE A 417 -2.29 18.84 -10.17
CA PHE A 417 -3.59 19.51 -10.22
C PHE A 417 -3.54 20.96 -9.71
N GLY A 418 -4.47 21.78 -10.21
CA GLY A 418 -4.67 23.16 -9.78
C GLY A 418 -5.65 23.31 -8.62
N GLY A 419 -6.02 24.56 -8.30
CA GLY A 419 -6.85 24.91 -7.15
C GLY A 419 -6.22 25.97 -6.23
N GLY A 420 -5.33 26.79 -6.80
CA GLY A 420 -4.70 27.89 -6.10
C GLY A 420 -3.85 27.45 -4.92
N TRP A 421 -3.16 26.30 -5.00
CA TRP A 421 -2.34 25.74 -3.91
C TRP A 421 -3.11 25.44 -2.61
N LYS A 422 -4.42 25.72 -2.55
CA LYS A 422 -5.25 25.69 -1.34
C LYS A 422 -6.27 24.56 -1.36
N SER A 423 -6.82 24.28 -2.53
CA SER A 423 -7.83 23.23 -2.74
C SER A 423 -7.48 22.39 -3.97
N GLY A 424 -8.24 21.33 -4.19
CA GLY A 424 -8.07 20.43 -5.34
C GLY A 424 -7.62 19.02 -4.95
N GLN A 425 -7.65 18.13 -5.95
CA GLN A 425 -7.46 16.70 -5.77
C GLN A 425 -7.06 16.02 -7.08
N LYS A 426 -6.45 14.82 -6.99
CA LYS A 426 -5.93 14.04 -8.13
C LYS A 426 -6.99 13.75 -9.19
N GLU A 427 -8.23 13.48 -8.78
CA GLU A 427 -9.35 13.12 -9.66
C GLU A 427 -9.69 14.24 -10.65
N ASN A 428 -9.27 15.49 -10.38
CA ASN A 428 -9.45 16.59 -11.34
C ASN A 428 -8.67 16.37 -12.65
N LEU A 429 -7.55 15.64 -12.61
CA LEU A 429 -6.74 15.36 -13.79
C LEU A 429 -6.98 13.98 -14.39
N GLU A 430 -7.82 13.15 -13.76
CA GLU A 430 -8.12 11.78 -14.22
C GLU A 430 -8.51 11.71 -15.71
N PRO A 431 -9.43 12.55 -16.25
CA PRO A 431 -9.76 12.48 -17.67
C PRO A 431 -8.57 12.76 -18.60
N MET A 432 -7.69 13.69 -18.22
CA MET A 432 -6.50 14.03 -19.02
C MET A 432 -5.45 12.91 -18.93
N ALA A 433 -5.22 12.38 -17.72
CA ALA A 433 -4.28 11.29 -17.49
C ALA A 433 -4.66 10.04 -18.30
N GLN A 434 -5.96 9.73 -18.39
CA GLN A 434 -6.46 8.64 -19.21
C GLN A 434 -6.16 8.85 -20.70
N LYS A 435 -6.40 10.06 -21.23
CA LYS A 435 -6.13 10.37 -22.65
C LYS A 435 -4.64 10.36 -23.00
N LEU A 436 -3.79 10.79 -22.07
CA LEU A 436 -2.35 10.71 -22.24
C LEU A 436 -1.86 9.25 -22.16
N ALA A 437 -2.42 8.44 -21.26
CA ALA A 437 -2.14 7.01 -21.20
C ALA A 437 -2.60 6.26 -22.46
N GLU A 438 -3.79 6.56 -23.00
CA GLU A 438 -4.24 6.05 -24.31
C GLU A 438 -3.28 6.43 -25.45
N ALA A 439 -2.55 7.54 -25.33
CA ALA A 439 -1.60 8.02 -26.32
C ALA A 439 -0.17 7.45 -26.17
N GLY A 440 0.05 6.56 -25.19
CA GLY A 440 1.32 5.86 -24.97
C GLY A 440 2.21 6.41 -23.85
N PHE A 441 1.70 7.32 -23.01
CA PHE A 441 2.46 7.92 -21.90
C PHE A 441 2.09 7.30 -20.55
N VAL A 442 3.08 6.98 -19.72
CA VAL A 442 2.81 6.64 -18.31
C VAL A 442 2.45 7.92 -17.56
N SER A 443 1.18 8.13 -17.25
CA SER A 443 0.67 9.35 -16.64
C SER A 443 0.49 9.18 -15.13
N ILE A 444 1.14 10.03 -14.34
CA ILE A 444 1.21 9.93 -12.87
C ILE A 444 0.61 11.19 -12.25
N VAL A 445 -0.53 11.11 -11.59
CA VAL A 445 -1.14 12.26 -10.92
C VAL A 445 -0.77 12.26 -9.44
N ALA A 446 0.08 13.20 -9.02
CA ALA A 446 0.54 13.26 -7.63
C ALA A 446 -0.36 14.11 -6.74
N ASP A 447 -0.62 13.60 -5.54
CA ASP A 447 -1.10 14.43 -4.44
C ASP A 447 0.05 15.20 -3.78
N TYR A 448 -0.24 16.34 -3.14
CA TYR A 448 0.75 17.17 -2.45
C TYR A 448 0.10 17.97 -1.33
N ARG A 449 0.90 18.48 -0.39
CA ARG A 449 0.41 19.30 0.72
C ARG A 449 -0.07 20.66 0.21
N LEU A 450 -1.29 21.02 0.59
CA LEU A 450 -1.92 22.30 0.25
C LEU A 450 -1.70 23.34 1.34
N SER A 451 -1.89 24.63 1.03
CA SER A 451 -1.61 25.76 1.93
C SER A 451 -2.28 25.74 3.30
N PRO A 452 -3.46 25.10 3.51
CA PRO A 452 -4.02 24.93 4.85
C PRO A 452 -3.28 23.87 5.69
N GLU A 453 -2.53 22.99 5.04
CA GLU A 453 -1.71 21.96 5.68
C GLU A 453 -0.27 22.45 5.91
N ALA A 454 0.36 22.97 4.87
CA ALA A 454 1.76 23.40 4.89
C ALA A 454 2.00 24.56 3.93
N LYS A 455 2.91 25.47 4.32
CA LYS A 455 3.33 26.60 3.48
C LYS A 455 4.42 26.18 2.50
N PHE A 456 4.68 27.01 1.50
CA PHE A 456 5.87 26.90 0.67
C PHE A 456 7.13 26.79 1.56
N PRO A 457 8.10 25.91 1.24
CA PRO A 457 8.23 25.07 0.03
C PRO A 457 7.71 23.62 0.14
N ALA A 458 6.88 23.28 1.13
CA ALA A 458 6.47 21.89 1.40
C ALA A 458 5.93 21.11 0.17
N ALA A 459 5.06 21.74 -0.64
CA ALA A 459 4.54 21.14 -1.86
C ALA A 459 5.62 20.84 -2.91
N VAL A 460 6.69 21.65 -2.95
CA VAL A 460 7.83 21.44 -3.85
C VAL A 460 8.61 20.20 -3.42
N TYR A 461 8.83 20.03 -2.11
CA TYR A 461 9.49 18.84 -1.56
C TYR A 461 8.71 17.56 -1.85
N ASP A 462 7.39 17.62 -1.65
CA ASP A 462 6.48 16.52 -1.97
C ASP A 462 6.63 16.11 -3.45
N LEU A 463 6.54 17.07 -4.36
CA LEU A 463 6.58 16.78 -5.79
C LEU A 463 7.98 16.38 -6.29
N LYS A 464 9.06 16.89 -5.70
CA LYS A 464 10.41 16.38 -5.93
C LYS A 464 10.55 14.93 -5.50
N ASN A 465 9.96 14.56 -4.37
CA ASN A 465 9.91 13.17 -3.92
C ASN A 465 9.08 12.30 -4.87
N ALA A 466 8.01 12.82 -5.47
CA ALA A 466 7.29 12.11 -6.53
C ALA A 466 8.16 11.85 -7.77
N ILE A 467 8.99 12.81 -8.20
CA ILE A 467 9.95 12.59 -9.32
C ILE A 467 10.98 11.51 -8.95
N ARG A 468 11.53 11.56 -7.74
CA ARG A 468 12.46 10.53 -7.24
C ARG A 468 11.81 9.17 -7.21
N TRP A 469 10.57 9.08 -6.74
CA TRP A 469 9.78 7.86 -6.73
C TRP A 469 9.59 7.31 -8.15
N ILE A 470 9.20 8.16 -9.12
CA ILE A 470 9.07 7.75 -10.53
C ILE A 470 10.37 7.14 -11.05
N LYS A 471 11.52 7.75 -10.75
CA LYS A 471 12.83 7.25 -11.19
C LYS A 471 13.25 5.96 -10.48
N LYS A 472 12.92 5.80 -9.19
CA LYS A 472 13.19 4.56 -8.44
C LYS A 472 12.34 3.41 -8.97
N GLU A 473 11.08 3.67 -9.30
CA GLU A 473 10.13 2.68 -9.82
C GLU A 473 10.21 2.48 -11.34
N ALA A 474 11.11 3.19 -12.03
CA ALA A 474 11.11 3.28 -13.48
C ALA A 474 11.29 1.92 -14.19
N GLU A 475 12.12 1.04 -13.64
CA GLU A 475 12.31 -0.32 -14.16
C GLU A 475 11.01 -1.14 -14.07
N TYR A 476 10.34 -1.08 -12.91
CA TYR A 476 9.08 -1.79 -12.66
C TYR A 476 7.93 -1.23 -13.49
N LEU A 477 7.87 0.09 -13.63
CA LEU A 477 6.83 0.79 -14.38
C LEU A 477 7.12 0.92 -15.87
N LYS A 478 8.26 0.38 -16.35
CA LYS A 478 8.74 0.51 -17.74
C LYS A 478 8.76 1.98 -18.19
N ILE A 479 9.31 2.87 -17.38
CA ILE A 479 9.42 4.31 -17.65
C ILE A 479 10.82 4.65 -18.14
N ASP A 480 10.93 5.25 -19.33
CA ASP A 480 12.22 5.78 -19.80
C ASP A 480 12.57 7.01 -18.97
N THR A 481 13.57 6.87 -18.10
CA THR A 481 14.02 7.95 -17.21
C THR A 481 14.64 9.14 -17.95
N ASN A 482 14.93 9.00 -19.25
CA ASN A 482 15.35 10.09 -20.13
C ASN A 482 14.18 10.81 -20.81
N LYS A 483 12.94 10.37 -20.56
CA LYS A 483 11.71 10.90 -21.16
C LYS A 483 10.64 11.15 -20.12
N ILE A 484 10.99 11.91 -19.08
CA ILE A 484 10.05 12.30 -18.02
C ILE A 484 9.63 13.76 -18.24
N ALA A 485 8.34 14.01 -18.41
CA ALA A 485 7.77 15.35 -18.44
C ALA A 485 7.10 15.69 -17.10
N VAL A 486 6.98 16.98 -16.81
CA VAL A 486 6.10 17.48 -15.74
C VAL A 486 5.02 18.37 -16.35
N LEU A 487 3.77 18.11 -16.02
CA LEU A 487 2.59 18.82 -16.49
C LEU A 487 1.82 19.34 -15.29
N GLY A 488 1.32 20.57 -15.39
CA GLY A 488 0.37 21.05 -14.41
C GLY A 488 -0.67 21.97 -15.00
N CYS A 489 -1.71 22.25 -14.20
CA CYS A 489 -2.76 23.21 -14.53
C CYS A 489 -2.88 24.30 -13.46
N SER A 490 -3.01 25.58 -13.85
CA SER A 490 -3.16 26.71 -12.92
C SER A 490 -2.02 26.77 -11.88
N ALA A 491 -2.33 26.77 -10.59
CA ALA A 491 -1.34 26.60 -9.51
C ALA A 491 -0.41 25.38 -9.71
N GLY A 492 -0.94 24.27 -10.21
CA GLY A 492 -0.13 23.10 -10.55
C GLY A 492 0.81 23.33 -11.73
N ALA A 493 0.43 24.19 -12.69
CA ALA A 493 1.30 24.56 -13.81
C ALA A 493 2.47 25.45 -13.36
N GLN A 494 2.22 26.34 -12.39
CA GLN A 494 3.29 27.09 -11.74
C GLN A 494 4.27 26.13 -11.04
N LEU A 495 3.77 25.16 -10.25
CA LEU A 495 4.60 24.15 -9.59
C LEU A 495 5.37 23.27 -10.59
N ALA A 496 4.70 22.80 -11.66
CA ALA A 496 5.32 22.02 -12.73
C ALA A 496 6.48 22.78 -13.38
N THR A 497 6.27 24.05 -13.69
CA THR A 497 7.32 24.90 -14.28
C THR A 497 8.46 25.08 -13.30
N LEU A 498 8.16 25.38 -12.03
CA LEU A 498 9.17 25.56 -10.99
C LEU A 498 10.04 24.30 -10.86
N LEU A 499 9.43 23.13 -10.69
CA LEU A 499 10.14 21.84 -10.56
C LEU A 499 11.07 21.58 -11.75
N GLY A 500 10.61 21.87 -12.97
CA GLY A 500 11.39 21.62 -14.17
C GLY A 500 12.61 22.52 -14.32
N VAL A 501 12.54 23.77 -13.86
CA VAL A 501 13.67 24.72 -13.94
C VAL A 501 14.62 24.63 -12.75
N ILE A 502 14.14 24.22 -11.56
CA ILE A 502 15.02 24.11 -10.38
C ILE A 502 15.79 22.79 -10.32
N ALA A 503 15.26 21.69 -10.88
CA ALA A 503 15.87 20.35 -10.78
C ALA A 503 16.59 20.12 -9.41
N ASP A 504 17.85 19.70 -9.42
CA ASP A 504 18.68 19.42 -8.22
C ASP A 504 19.24 20.68 -7.54
N ASN A 505 18.49 21.80 -7.58
CA ASN A 505 18.83 23.00 -6.82
C ASN A 505 18.79 22.69 -5.31
N SER A 506 19.97 22.82 -4.69
CA SER A 506 20.22 22.53 -3.28
C SER A 506 19.42 23.38 -2.29
N GLU A 507 18.94 24.57 -2.69
CA GLU A 507 18.14 25.45 -1.81
C GLU A 507 16.71 24.94 -1.63
N LEU A 508 16.21 24.13 -2.57
CA LEU A 508 14.87 23.55 -2.55
C LEU A 508 14.91 22.02 -2.51
N ASP A 509 15.96 21.45 -1.93
CA ASP A 509 16.09 20.02 -1.69
C ASP A 509 16.13 19.74 -0.19
N GLU A 510 15.13 19.00 0.30
CA GLU A 510 15.04 18.59 1.69
C GLU A 510 15.59 17.17 1.88
N ASN A 511 16.45 16.96 2.87
CA ASN A 511 16.88 15.65 3.38
C ASN A 511 17.43 14.68 2.31
N LEU A 512 18.23 15.19 1.36
CA LEU A 512 18.90 14.35 0.35
C LEU A 512 19.81 13.29 1.00
N THR A 513 19.64 12.04 0.58
CA THR A 513 20.55 10.95 0.94
C THR A 513 21.46 10.58 -0.24
N ALA A 514 22.64 10.06 0.07
CA ALA A 514 23.56 9.59 -0.97
C ALA A 514 22.90 8.47 -1.79
N GLY A 515 22.74 8.70 -3.09
CA GLY A 515 22.08 7.76 -4.01
C GLY A 515 20.63 8.12 -4.37
N ASP A 516 20.07 9.21 -3.83
CA ASP A 516 18.78 9.69 -4.33
C ASP A 516 18.86 10.10 -5.80
N PRO A 517 17.91 9.67 -6.66
CA PRO A 517 17.91 10.08 -8.05
C PRO A 517 17.77 11.59 -8.19
N SER A 518 18.40 12.12 -9.24
CA SER A 518 18.17 13.49 -9.70
C SER A 518 16.68 13.76 -9.90
N THR A 519 16.23 14.97 -9.63
CA THR A 519 14.86 15.46 -9.92
C THR A 519 14.73 16.09 -11.30
N LYS A 520 15.79 16.05 -12.13
CA LYS A 520 15.76 16.56 -13.50
C LYS A 520 14.67 15.88 -14.34
N VAL A 521 13.89 16.69 -15.05
CA VAL A 521 12.90 16.26 -16.04
C VAL A 521 13.30 16.78 -17.43
N ASN A 522 12.68 16.22 -18.46
CA ASN A 522 13.04 16.40 -19.87
C ASN A 522 12.09 17.33 -20.63
N ALA A 523 10.92 17.65 -20.08
CA ALA A 523 9.96 18.57 -20.68
C ALA A 523 9.02 19.19 -19.62
N ILE A 524 8.57 20.41 -19.85
CA ILE A 524 7.56 21.10 -19.01
C ILE A 524 6.31 21.39 -19.84
N ILE A 525 5.14 21.12 -19.28
CA ILE A 525 3.85 21.54 -19.81
C ILE A 525 3.17 22.45 -18.79
N ASN A 526 3.03 23.72 -19.14
CA ASN A 526 2.35 24.73 -18.35
C ASN A 526 0.97 25.01 -18.96
N ILE A 527 -0.10 24.56 -18.28
CA ILE A 527 -1.47 24.87 -18.66
C ILE A 527 -2.00 26.00 -17.76
N ASP A 528 -1.94 27.22 -18.26
CA ASP A 528 -2.52 28.42 -17.66
C ASP A 528 -2.01 28.74 -16.23
N GLY A 529 -0.72 28.51 -15.98
CA GLY A 529 -0.03 28.88 -14.75
C GLY A 529 0.92 30.05 -14.93
N ILE A 530 0.95 30.94 -13.94
CA ILE A 530 1.93 32.02 -13.88
C ILE A 530 3.35 31.47 -13.68
N VAL A 531 4.35 32.20 -14.15
CA VAL A 531 5.77 31.87 -13.92
C VAL A 531 6.50 32.94 -13.12
N ALA A 532 5.83 34.02 -12.74
CA ALA A 532 6.33 35.04 -11.83
C ALA A 532 5.22 35.49 -10.89
N PHE A 533 5.47 35.48 -9.57
CA PHE A 533 4.56 36.08 -8.60
C PHE A 533 4.75 37.60 -8.49
N ILE A 534 5.97 38.09 -8.73
CA ILE A 534 6.34 39.51 -8.75
C ILE A 534 6.54 39.91 -10.21
N HIS A 535 5.52 40.51 -10.83
CA HIS A 535 5.55 40.96 -12.22
C HIS A 535 4.47 42.01 -12.45
N PRO A 536 4.62 42.97 -13.38
CA PRO A 536 3.57 43.96 -13.69
C PRO A 536 2.23 43.34 -14.13
N GLU A 537 2.27 42.15 -14.72
CA GLU A 537 1.08 41.39 -15.12
C GLU A 537 0.52 40.50 -14.00
N SER A 538 1.28 40.31 -12.92
CA SER A 538 0.84 39.56 -11.76
C SER A 538 -0.20 40.36 -11.00
N LYS A 539 -1.17 39.64 -10.45
CA LYS A 539 -2.11 40.20 -9.48
C LYS A 539 -1.83 39.55 -8.15
N GLU A 540 -1.49 40.35 -7.16
CA GLU A 540 -1.35 39.86 -5.79
C GLU A 540 -2.65 39.18 -5.36
N GLY A 541 -2.55 37.93 -4.96
CA GLY A 541 -3.70 37.12 -4.60
C GLY A 541 -3.56 36.65 -3.17
N LYS A 542 -4.58 36.89 -2.34
CA LYS A 542 -4.67 36.38 -0.96
C LYS A 542 -4.33 34.89 -0.85
N VAL A 543 -4.72 34.10 -1.84
CA VAL A 543 -4.46 32.66 -1.88
C VAL A 543 -2.96 32.35 -2.11
N ALA A 544 -2.26 33.14 -2.93
CA ALA A 544 -0.83 33.01 -3.11
C ALA A 544 -0.08 33.40 -1.83
N ALA A 545 -0.46 34.52 -1.20
CA ALA A 545 0.11 34.94 0.08
C ALA A 545 -0.10 33.88 1.19
N GLU A 546 -1.30 33.29 1.26
CA GLU A 546 -1.61 32.18 2.18
C GLU A 546 -0.70 30.97 1.95
N TRP A 547 -0.29 30.67 0.73
CA TRP A 547 0.61 29.55 0.44
C TRP A 547 2.07 29.91 0.68
N LEU A 548 2.50 31.12 0.29
CA LEU A 548 3.87 31.62 0.41
C LEU A 548 4.25 32.02 1.85
N GLY A 549 3.31 31.94 2.78
CA GLY A 549 3.54 32.22 4.20
C GLY A 549 3.46 33.70 4.57
N GLY A 550 3.04 34.55 3.65
CA GLY A 550 3.00 36.00 3.84
C GLY A 550 2.74 36.76 2.54
N ASP A 551 2.44 38.05 2.67
CA ASP A 551 2.37 38.97 1.53
C ASP A 551 3.79 39.36 1.06
N GLN A 552 3.89 40.14 -0.01
CA GLN A 552 5.20 40.52 -0.55
C GLN A 552 6.06 41.32 0.43
N SER A 553 5.46 42.05 1.39
CA SER A 553 6.20 42.90 2.33
C SER A 553 6.92 42.11 3.43
N ASN A 554 6.46 40.89 3.73
CA ASN A 554 6.98 40.08 4.84
C ASN A 554 7.49 38.69 4.43
N ALA A 555 7.31 38.26 3.17
CA ALA A 555 7.79 36.97 2.68
C ALA A 555 8.47 37.05 1.29
N ILE A 556 9.06 38.19 0.93
CA ILE A 556 9.60 38.45 -0.43
C ILE A 556 10.48 37.30 -0.98
N ASP A 557 11.34 36.72 -0.14
CA ASP A 557 12.22 35.62 -0.52
C ASP A 557 11.42 34.40 -1.03
N ASN A 558 10.28 34.07 -0.40
CA ASN A 558 9.42 32.99 -0.87
C ASN A 558 8.72 33.35 -2.19
N TRP A 559 8.34 34.62 -2.38
CA TRP A 559 7.71 35.07 -3.63
C TRP A 559 8.69 35.00 -4.81
N GLU A 560 9.96 35.33 -4.59
CA GLU A 560 11.03 35.20 -5.58
C GLU A 560 11.42 33.74 -5.80
N LEU A 561 11.64 32.98 -4.73
CA LEU A 561 12.05 31.58 -4.78
C LEU A 561 10.98 30.68 -5.41
N ALA A 562 9.70 30.98 -5.20
CA ALA A 562 8.61 30.26 -5.83
C ALA A 562 8.32 30.69 -7.27
N SER A 563 8.98 31.71 -7.82
CA SER A 563 8.73 32.18 -9.19
C SER A 563 9.61 31.42 -10.19
N PRO A 564 9.09 30.55 -11.07
CA PRO A 564 9.92 29.85 -12.06
C PRO A 564 10.83 30.77 -12.91
N LEU A 565 10.40 32.01 -13.17
CA LEU A 565 11.17 32.99 -13.94
C LEU A 565 12.54 33.34 -13.30
N THR A 566 12.69 33.22 -11.98
CA THR A 566 13.96 33.52 -11.31
C THR A 566 14.98 32.39 -11.44
N HIS A 567 14.55 31.20 -11.88
CA HIS A 567 15.37 29.99 -11.96
C HIS A 567 15.63 29.50 -13.37
N VAL A 568 14.90 30.01 -14.37
CA VAL A 568 15.08 29.58 -15.77
C VAL A 568 16.48 29.95 -16.26
N ASP A 569 17.16 28.96 -16.81
CA ASP A 569 18.53 29.06 -17.28
C ASP A 569 18.74 28.20 -18.52
N ARG A 570 19.98 28.13 -19.02
CA ARG A 570 20.36 27.32 -20.18
C ARG A 570 20.22 25.80 -20.00
N ASN A 571 20.02 25.31 -18.78
CA ASN A 571 19.84 23.89 -18.46
C ASN A 571 18.37 23.50 -18.35
N SER A 572 17.46 24.48 -18.41
CA SER A 572 16.03 24.26 -18.33
C SER A 572 15.54 23.43 -19.53
N PRO A 573 14.58 22.51 -19.32
CA PRO A 573 14.06 21.65 -20.38
C PRO A 573 13.13 22.43 -21.33
N PRO A 574 12.84 21.87 -22.53
CA PRO A 574 11.83 22.41 -23.41
C PRO A 574 10.46 22.63 -22.74
N ILE A 575 9.76 23.72 -23.11
CA ILE A 575 8.51 24.13 -22.45
C ILE A 575 7.36 24.33 -23.44
N LEU A 576 6.21 23.75 -23.15
CA LEU A 576 4.93 24.06 -23.79
C LEU A 576 4.07 24.94 -22.88
N PHE A 577 3.66 26.10 -23.37
CA PHE A 577 2.65 26.95 -22.76
C PHE A 577 1.30 26.78 -23.46
N ILE A 578 0.28 26.35 -22.74
CA ILE A 578 -1.11 26.33 -23.20
C ILE A 578 -1.91 27.30 -22.33
N ASN A 579 -2.47 28.34 -22.94
CA ASN A 579 -3.02 29.47 -22.23
C ASN A 579 -4.50 29.70 -22.55
N SER A 580 -5.22 30.18 -21.53
CA SER A 580 -6.53 30.76 -21.73
C SER A 580 -6.41 32.18 -22.31
N SER A 581 -7.54 32.77 -22.72
CA SER A 581 -7.57 34.17 -23.14
C SER A 581 -7.54 35.17 -21.97
N ARG A 582 -7.16 34.75 -20.76
CA ARG A 582 -7.13 35.58 -19.55
C ARG A 582 -5.68 36.03 -19.25
N PRO A 583 -5.33 37.32 -19.48
CA PRO A 583 -3.94 37.79 -19.38
C PRO A 583 -3.28 37.53 -18.02
N ARG A 584 -4.04 37.55 -16.92
CA ARG A 584 -3.50 37.36 -15.56
C ARG A 584 -2.78 36.02 -15.33
N PHE A 585 -2.99 35.02 -16.19
CA PHE A 585 -2.32 33.72 -16.10
C PHE A 585 -1.05 33.65 -16.96
N HIS A 586 -0.70 34.73 -17.65
CA HIS A 586 0.47 34.80 -18.52
C HIS A 586 1.64 35.51 -17.84
N ALA A 587 1.48 35.91 -16.57
CA ALA A 587 2.45 36.72 -15.87
C ALA A 587 3.86 36.09 -15.84
N GLY A 588 4.81 36.84 -16.40
CA GLY A 588 6.22 36.44 -16.56
C GLY A 588 6.50 35.49 -17.73
N ARG A 589 5.47 34.99 -18.43
CA ARG A 589 5.64 34.00 -19.52
C ARG A 589 6.48 34.57 -20.65
N ASP A 590 6.15 35.77 -21.11
CA ASP A 590 6.80 36.37 -22.28
C ASP A 590 8.27 36.73 -21.98
N ASP A 591 8.58 37.07 -20.73
CA ASP A 591 9.96 37.25 -20.28
C ASP A 591 10.72 35.93 -20.15
N MET A 592 10.08 34.89 -19.62
CA MET A 592 10.65 33.53 -19.65
C MET A 592 10.94 33.08 -21.08
N ILE A 593 10.02 33.34 -22.03
CA ILE A 593 10.21 33.02 -23.45
C ILE A 593 11.44 33.73 -24.03
N LYS A 594 11.68 35.01 -23.66
CA LYS A 594 12.90 35.71 -24.10
C LYS A 594 14.15 34.98 -23.61
N ILE A 595 14.16 34.51 -22.37
CA ILE A 595 15.29 33.76 -21.79
C ILE A 595 15.46 32.40 -22.48
N LEU A 596 14.37 31.66 -22.72
CA LEU A 596 14.39 30.39 -23.45
C LEU A 596 14.96 30.58 -24.87
N ASN A 597 14.49 31.60 -25.58
CA ASN A 597 14.95 31.91 -26.93
C ASN A 597 16.43 32.31 -26.97
N GLN A 598 16.87 33.15 -26.03
CA GLN A 598 18.28 33.53 -25.87
C GLN A 598 19.18 32.32 -25.52
N SER A 599 18.63 31.35 -24.79
CA SER A 599 19.33 30.13 -24.39
C SER A 599 19.24 29.01 -25.42
N GLY A 600 18.54 29.20 -26.53
CA GLY A 600 18.33 28.17 -27.55
C GLY A 600 17.46 26.99 -27.08
N ILE A 601 16.65 27.18 -26.05
CA ILE A 601 15.77 26.14 -25.51
C ILE A 601 14.46 26.14 -26.30
N TYR A 602 14.08 24.97 -26.80
CA TYR A 602 12.86 24.80 -27.58
C TYR A 602 11.61 25.10 -26.73
N TYR A 603 10.67 25.86 -27.31
CA TYR A 603 9.40 26.15 -26.66
C TYR A 603 8.25 26.24 -27.66
N LYS A 604 7.03 26.02 -27.18
CA LYS A 604 5.79 26.24 -27.92
C LYS A 604 4.80 27.03 -27.09
N VAL A 605 4.01 27.88 -27.75
CA VAL A 605 2.94 28.65 -27.11
C VAL A 605 1.65 28.47 -27.90
N HIS A 606 0.58 28.12 -27.20
CA HIS A 606 -0.76 28.10 -27.76
C HIS A 606 -1.71 28.86 -26.83
N THR A 607 -2.45 29.83 -27.38
CA THR A 607 -3.49 30.54 -26.62
C THR A 607 -4.85 30.30 -27.26
N PHE A 608 -5.76 29.69 -26.50
CA PHE A 608 -7.15 29.52 -26.95
C PHE A 608 -7.88 30.86 -26.89
N LYS A 609 -8.36 31.33 -28.04
CA LYS A 609 -9.22 32.52 -28.11
C LYS A 609 -10.53 32.27 -27.35
N ASN A 610 -11.06 33.31 -26.72
CA ASN A 610 -12.33 33.30 -25.98
C ASN A 610 -12.47 32.14 -24.98
N SER A 611 -11.39 31.74 -24.31
CA SER A 611 -11.42 30.60 -23.40
C SER A 611 -11.49 31.05 -21.93
N PRO A 612 -12.21 30.30 -21.08
CA PRO A 612 -12.21 30.53 -19.65
C PRO A 612 -10.88 30.04 -19.03
N HIS A 613 -10.59 30.46 -17.79
CA HIS A 613 -9.67 29.68 -16.97
C HIS A 613 -10.30 28.33 -16.61
N SER A 614 -9.50 27.29 -16.44
CA SER A 614 -9.98 25.90 -16.28
C SER A 614 -10.67 25.32 -17.51
N PHE A 615 -10.32 25.82 -18.70
CA PHE A 615 -10.79 25.30 -19.99
C PHE A 615 -10.49 23.81 -20.19
N TRP A 616 -9.42 23.28 -19.58
CA TRP A 616 -9.04 21.86 -19.62
C TRP A 616 -10.02 20.92 -18.88
N HIS A 617 -11.08 21.43 -18.25
CA HIS A 617 -12.14 20.61 -17.64
C HIS A 617 -13.42 20.56 -18.47
N VAL A 618 -13.47 21.27 -19.59
CA VAL A 618 -14.68 21.43 -20.40
C VAL A 618 -14.39 21.35 -21.90
N ASN A 619 -15.37 20.88 -22.66
CA ASN A 619 -15.34 20.98 -24.12
C ASN A 619 -15.79 22.38 -24.56
N PRO A 620 -15.27 22.91 -25.67
CA PRO A 620 -14.48 22.21 -26.69
C PRO A 620 -12.95 22.21 -26.48
N TRP A 621 -12.43 22.84 -25.41
CA TRP A 621 -10.98 23.04 -25.28
C TRP A 621 -10.21 21.83 -24.75
N PHE A 622 -10.86 20.89 -24.07
CA PHE A 622 -10.19 19.71 -23.51
C PHE A 622 -9.41 18.88 -24.53
N THR A 623 -10.06 18.39 -25.58
CA THR A 623 -9.40 17.53 -26.59
C THR A 623 -8.24 18.24 -27.28
N PRO A 624 -8.38 19.48 -27.78
CA PRO A 624 -7.25 20.24 -28.34
C PRO A 624 -6.10 20.44 -27.35
N THR A 625 -6.40 20.60 -26.05
CA THR A 625 -5.36 20.71 -25.01
C THR A 625 -4.55 19.42 -24.92
N VAL A 626 -5.22 18.27 -24.87
CA VAL A 626 -4.57 16.95 -24.83
C VAL A 626 -3.73 16.73 -26.09
N GLU A 627 -4.25 17.07 -27.26
CA GLU A 627 -3.53 16.93 -28.54
C GLU A 627 -2.26 17.79 -28.59
N LEU A 628 -2.32 19.03 -28.10
CA LEU A 628 -1.14 19.91 -28.00
C LEU A 628 -0.05 19.28 -27.12
N VAL A 629 -0.43 18.68 -25.99
CA VAL A 629 0.50 17.97 -25.09
C VAL A 629 1.13 16.77 -25.80
N ILE A 630 0.33 15.91 -26.41
CA ILE A 630 0.80 14.72 -27.13
C ILE A 630 1.77 15.11 -28.25
N ASN A 631 1.40 16.09 -29.07
CA ASN A 631 2.20 16.52 -30.21
C ASN A 631 3.53 17.14 -29.77
N PHE A 632 3.51 17.95 -28.72
CA PHE A 632 4.74 18.51 -28.17
C PHE A 632 5.66 17.41 -27.62
N LEU A 633 5.14 16.50 -26.80
CA LEU A 633 5.96 15.45 -26.21
C LEU A 633 6.53 14.48 -27.26
N ARG A 634 5.77 14.16 -28.31
CA ARG A 634 6.27 13.35 -29.44
C ARG A 634 7.37 14.03 -30.26
N GLU A 635 7.49 15.35 -30.18
CA GLU A 635 8.58 16.09 -30.81
C GLU A 635 9.82 16.15 -29.91
N ILE A 636 9.65 16.05 -28.59
CA ILE A 636 10.74 16.07 -27.60
C ILE A 636 11.31 14.66 -27.33
N PHE A 637 10.48 13.63 -27.38
CA PHE A 637 10.78 12.26 -26.95
C PHE A 637 11.05 11.27 -28.07
#